data_AF-A0A8H7C6T9-F1
#
_entry.id   AF-A0A8H7C6T9-F1
#
_cell.length_a   1.000
_cell.length_b   1.000
_cell.length_c   1.000
_cell.angle_alpha   90.00
_cell.angle_beta   90.00
_cell.angle_gamma   90.00
#
_symmetry.space_group_name_H-M   'P 1'
#
loop_
_entity.id
_entity.type
_entity.pdbx_description
1 polymer ?
#
loop_
_entity_poly.entity_id
_entity_poly.type
_entity_poly.pdbx_seq_one_letter_code
_entity_poly.pdbx_strand_id
1 'polypeptide(L)'
;MPQTYTHTFDTPLYKGSITINIGLFIDGKWVDPVDGGDRIDVVDPCTGKVITSVAGGTSKDVDIAVAAAEKAYKTSWGLKVPGSERGKLLAKLADLVEQHGDELAALEALNVGKPFHMAKMVDIMTITVQSLRYYAGWADKIQGKTIETNENKMAYTRHEPYGVVGAITPWNIPIAAAALKIAPLLATGNVAVLKPSEVTPLTALYFADLVNKAGFPPGTVNIINGYGSTVGDAISRHPSIRAIGFTGSILTGRKILKASAESNLKKVALELGGKSPTIVFDDAELDQAIKWASGGIFSNMGQGCVAGSRIYVQEGIYDQFLQGFKKSAEVLTDATGGPFEPGAQHGPQVSSLQFERVMGYINSGKTEGANVLIGGERQGDTGYFIKPTIFTEAKADMKIMQEEIFGPVCSVVKFKTEEEVTEWANNTTYGLSANVLTTNVARSIRMANNLEAGSVWVNSGPVVDMAVPFGGFKQSGNSKEFGQYALDAYTQVKAIHINIDPVDGGDCIERFLQSTWFLSTIAAKEVVQQKLLNDARDDVTVRGRYCHTTRNLKRVKNIFCPGCSKSHWSTSRSARVYLHDVGTMSMSPRVELPSAPSGHTEAPVHGSVELSFKSQQPCPELVCIEFGTPIHVKLPHLSGDHKVSLLQK
;
A
#
# COMPACT_ATOMS: atom_id res chain seq x y z
N MET A 1 5.88 -37.18 -10.18
CA MET A 1 5.65 -36.56 -8.86
C MET A 1 6.85 -35.69 -8.61
N PRO A 2 6.68 -34.41 -8.27
CA PRO A 2 7.82 -33.53 -8.07
C PRO A 2 8.71 -34.08 -6.97
N GLN A 3 9.99 -33.77 -7.08
CA GLN A 3 10.95 -34.19 -6.10
C GLN A 3 10.63 -33.56 -4.74
N THR A 4 10.97 -34.29 -3.68
CA THR A 4 10.94 -33.81 -2.31
C THR A 4 12.37 -33.71 -1.79
N TYR A 5 12.61 -32.77 -0.89
CA TYR A 5 13.85 -32.63 -0.15
C TYR A 5 13.58 -32.86 1.34
N THR A 6 14.42 -33.66 1.98
CA THR A 6 14.37 -33.87 3.44
C THR A 6 15.63 -33.30 4.05
N HIS A 7 15.46 -32.34 4.96
CA HIS A 7 16.55 -31.86 5.82
C HIS A 7 16.43 -32.50 7.19
N THR A 8 17.54 -33.04 7.71
CA THR A 8 17.59 -33.58 9.08
C THR A 8 18.39 -32.62 9.95
N PHE A 9 17.70 -32.02 10.92
CA PHE A 9 18.29 -31.19 11.95
C PHE A 9 18.71 -32.07 13.13
N ASP A 10 19.98 -31.96 13.50
CA ASP A 10 20.50 -32.43 14.80
C ASP A 10 21.25 -31.28 15.45
N THR A 11 20.50 -30.30 15.93
CA THR A 11 21.04 -29.08 16.54
C THR A 11 20.62 -28.97 18.01
N PRO A 12 21.30 -28.15 18.81
CA PRO A 12 20.92 -27.95 20.22
C PRO A 12 19.51 -27.39 20.41
N LEU A 13 19.03 -26.54 19.48
CA LEU A 13 17.75 -25.85 19.60
C LEU A 13 16.60 -26.54 18.88
N TYR A 14 16.89 -27.37 17.88
CA TYR A 14 15.87 -28.11 17.12
C TYR A 14 16.42 -29.44 16.60
N LYS A 15 15.65 -30.52 16.78
CA LYS A 15 15.95 -31.87 16.32
C LYS A 15 14.75 -32.46 15.59
N GLY A 16 14.98 -33.01 14.41
CA GLY A 16 13.93 -33.62 13.60
C GLY A 16 14.24 -33.60 12.12
N SER A 17 13.42 -34.30 11.34
CA SER A 17 13.51 -34.29 9.88
C SER A 17 12.30 -33.57 9.30
N ILE A 18 12.56 -32.66 8.36
CA ILE A 18 11.53 -31.90 7.67
C ILE A 18 11.60 -32.24 6.19
N THR A 19 10.50 -32.73 5.63
CA THR A 19 10.36 -32.99 4.20
C THR A 19 9.49 -31.91 3.56
N ILE A 20 9.99 -31.33 2.47
CA ILE A 20 9.29 -30.35 1.65
C ILE A 20 9.27 -30.77 0.18
N ASN A 21 8.24 -30.38 -0.53
CA ASN A 21 8.23 -30.43 -1.99
C ASN A 21 9.13 -29.31 -2.54
N ILE A 22 9.89 -29.62 -3.60
CA ILE A 22 10.80 -28.65 -4.26
C ILE A 22 10.36 -28.32 -5.69
N GLY A 23 9.12 -28.67 -6.05
CA GLY A 23 8.46 -28.30 -7.31
C GLY A 23 7.66 -27.00 -7.20
N LEU A 24 6.85 -26.72 -8.22
CA LEU A 24 5.87 -25.63 -8.22
C LEU A 24 4.56 -26.10 -7.56
N PHE A 25 3.81 -25.18 -6.96
CA PHE A 25 2.50 -25.47 -6.40
C PHE A 25 1.41 -24.80 -7.24
N ILE A 26 0.68 -25.58 -8.05
CA ILE A 26 -0.32 -25.06 -8.98
C ILE A 26 -1.58 -25.92 -8.92
N ASP A 27 -2.75 -25.28 -8.85
CA ASP A 27 -4.05 -25.97 -8.81
C ASP A 27 -4.14 -27.03 -7.69
N GLY A 28 -3.60 -26.69 -6.50
CA GLY A 28 -3.58 -27.59 -5.33
C GLY A 28 -2.66 -28.80 -5.48
N LYS A 29 -1.78 -28.83 -6.49
CA LYS A 29 -0.89 -29.95 -6.79
C LYS A 29 0.55 -29.48 -6.91
N TRP A 30 1.45 -30.38 -6.54
CA TRP A 30 2.86 -30.25 -6.84
C TRP A 30 3.11 -30.65 -8.28
N VAL A 31 3.75 -29.78 -9.06
CA VAL A 31 4.14 -30.03 -10.47
C VAL A 31 5.60 -29.64 -10.72
N ASP A 32 6.23 -30.26 -11.71
CA ASP A 32 7.51 -29.79 -12.25
C ASP A 32 7.25 -28.64 -13.24
N PRO A 33 8.20 -27.70 -13.43
CA PRO A 33 8.07 -26.64 -14.43
C PRO A 33 7.87 -27.22 -15.82
N VAL A 34 7.03 -26.58 -16.62
CA VAL A 34 6.92 -26.93 -18.03
C VAL A 34 8.23 -26.64 -18.76
N ASP A 35 8.51 -27.42 -19.80
CA ASP A 35 9.74 -27.35 -20.60
C ASP A 35 11.05 -27.58 -19.83
N GLY A 36 10.98 -28.11 -18.60
CA GLY A 36 12.17 -28.50 -17.82
C GLY A 36 12.97 -27.31 -17.28
N GLY A 37 12.27 -26.26 -16.83
CA GLY A 37 12.86 -25.02 -16.30
C GLY A 37 14.00 -25.21 -15.30
N ASP A 38 14.87 -24.19 -15.22
CA ASP A 38 16.13 -24.23 -14.46
C ASP A 38 15.94 -24.66 -13.01
N ARG A 39 16.96 -25.27 -12.39
CA ARG A 39 16.96 -25.43 -10.93
C ARG A 39 17.65 -24.24 -10.28
N ILE A 40 17.11 -23.79 -9.16
CA ILE A 40 17.63 -22.67 -8.39
C ILE A 40 18.23 -23.20 -7.09
N ASP A 41 19.52 -23.01 -6.91
CA ASP A 41 20.21 -23.38 -5.69
C ASP A 41 19.79 -22.48 -4.53
N VAL A 42 19.44 -23.11 -3.42
CA VAL A 42 19.19 -22.46 -2.13
C VAL A 42 20.43 -22.66 -1.29
N VAL A 43 21.05 -21.58 -0.86
CA VAL A 43 22.36 -21.58 -0.20
C VAL A 43 22.19 -21.30 1.29
N ASP A 44 22.87 -22.07 2.13
CA ASP A 44 22.97 -21.80 3.56
C ASP A 44 23.93 -20.62 3.78
N PRO A 45 23.45 -19.47 4.29
CA PRO A 45 24.28 -18.28 4.45
C PRO A 45 25.34 -18.41 5.55
N CYS A 46 25.21 -19.38 6.46
CA CYS A 46 26.21 -19.63 7.50
C CYS A 46 27.43 -20.38 6.96
N THR A 47 27.25 -21.18 5.90
CA THR A 47 28.33 -22.02 5.34
C THR A 47 28.72 -21.65 3.91
N GLY A 48 27.85 -20.95 3.18
CA GLY A 48 28.00 -20.68 1.74
C GLY A 48 27.79 -21.91 0.85
N LYS A 49 27.26 -23.01 1.41
CA LYS A 49 27.02 -24.27 0.68
C LYS A 49 25.56 -24.40 0.27
N VAL A 50 25.31 -25.13 -0.81
CA VAL A 50 23.95 -25.42 -1.26
C VAL A 50 23.24 -26.33 -0.25
N ILE A 51 22.08 -25.90 0.25
CA ILE A 51 21.15 -26.71 1.07
C ILE A 51 20.47 -27.75 0.18
N THR A 52 19.87 -27.25 -0.89
CA THR A 52 19.12 -28.00 -1.92
C THR A 52 18.89 -27.10 -3.13
N SER A 53 18.33 -27.64 -4.21
CA SER A 53 17.91 -26.85 -5.37
C SER A 53 16.41 -27.00 -5.60
N VAL A 54 15.70 -25.91 -5.78
CA VAL A 54 14.26 -25.92 -6.09
C VAL A 54 14.02 -25.78 -7.59
N ALA A 55 12.83 -26.15 -8.05
CA ALA A 55 12.40 -25.90 -9.42
C ALA A 55 12.46 -24.40 -9.79
N GLY A 56 12.62 -24.07 -11.05
CA GLY A 56 12.60 -22.69 -11.54
C GLY A 56 11.49 -22.58 -12.56
N GLY A 57 10.42 -21.89 -12.18
CA GLY A 57 9.31 -21.64 -13.07
C GLY A 57 9.69 -20.73 -14.23
N THR A 58 8.92 -20.86 -15.30
CA THR A 58 9.00 -20.06 -16.52
C THR A 58 7.77 -19.14 -16.61
N SER A 59 7.73 -18.28 -17.64
CA SER A 59 6.51 -17.51 -17.94
C SER A 59 5.31 -18.40 -18.27
N LYS A 60 5.51 -19.57 -18.89
CA LYS A 60 4.42 -20.51 -19.19
C LYS A 60 3.82 -21.13 -17.94
N ASP A 61 4.63 -21.39 -16.92
CA ASP A 61 4.13 -21.84 -15.62
C ASP A 61 3.25 -20.77 -14.97
N VAL A 62 3.61 -19.49 -15.13
CA VAL A 62 2.78 -18.36 -14.69
C VAL A 62 1.43 -18.36 -15.41
N ASP A 63 1.41 -18.58 -16.73
CA ASP A 63 0.17 -18.66 -17.50
C ASP A 63 -0.74 -19.79 -16.98
N ILE A 64 -0.17 -20.96 -16.68
CA ILE A 64 -0.91 -22.11 -16.13
C ILE A 64 -1.46 -21.79 -14.73
N ALA A 65 -0.66 -21.19 -13.85
CA ALA A 65 -1.11 -20.81 -12.52
C ALA A 65 -2.19 -19.72 -12.56
N VAL A 66 -2.07 -18.75 -13.47
CA VAL A 66 -3.10 -17.71 -13.65
C VAL A 66 -4.40 -18.33 -14.17
N ALA A 67 -4.34 -19.28 -15.11
CA ALA A 67 -5.52 -20.00 -15.58
C ALA A 67 -6.21 -20.81 -14.45
N ALA A 68 -5.42 -21.49 -13.61
CA ALA A 68 -5.94 -22.20 -12.44
C ALA A 68 -6.58 -21.24 -11.43
N ALA A 69 -5.92 -20.11 -11.14
CA ALA A 69 -6.44 -19.06 -10.27
C ALA A 69 -7.76 -18.48 -10.81
N GLU A 70 -7.81 -18.13 -12.08
CA GLU A 70 -9.01 -17.57 -12.71
C GLU A 70 -10.18 -18.55 -12.66
N LYS A 71 -9.92 -19.85 -12.90
CA LYS A 71 -10.93 -20.91 -12.75
C LYS A 71 -11.43 -20.98 -11.31
N ALA A 72 -10.54 -20.99 -10.32
CA ALA A 72 -10.91 -21.03 -8.90
C ALA A 72 -11.77 -19.80 -8.53
N TYR A 73 -11.35 -18.60 -8.90
CA TYR A 73 -12.09 -17.36 -8.64
C TYR A 73 -13.51 -17.37 -9.22
N LYS A 74 -13.70 -17.96 -10.41
CA LYS A 74 -15.02 -18.03 -11.07
C LYS A 74 -15.93 -19.12 -10.51
N THR A 75 -15.38 -20.19 -9.94
CA THR A 75 -16.14 -21.43 -9.66
C THR A 75 -16.17 -21.85 -8.20
N SER A 76 -15.08 -21.67 -7.45
CA SER A 76 -14.90 -22.26 -6.13
C SER A 76 -14.39 -21.29 -5.06
N TRP A 77 -14.07 -20.04 -5.44
CA TRP A 77 -13.61 -18.99 -4.53
C TRP A 77 -14.29 -17.64 -4.82
N GLY A 78 -13.81 -16.57 -4.18
CA GLY A 78 -14.32 -15.21 -4.34
C GLY A 78 -15.73 -15.05 -3.81
N LEU A 79 -16.59 -14.35 -4.57
CA LEU A 79 -17.98 -14.11 -4.17
C LEU A 79 -18.86 -15.37 -4.19
N LYS A 80 -18.34 -16.51 -4.66
CA LYS A 80 -19.02 -17.82 -4.55
C LYS A 80 -18.93 -18.41 -3.15
N VAL A 81 -17.98 -17.95 -2.34
CA VAL A 81 -17.77 -18.39 -0.96
C VAL A 81 -18.07 -17.23 -0.03
N PRO A 82 -19.04 -17.34 0.91
CA PRO A 82 -19.31 -16.29 1.88
C PRO A 82 -18.06 -15.88 2.67
N GLY A 83 -17.98 -14.61 3.07
CA GLY A 83 -16.85 -14.09 3.85
C GLY A 83 -16.56 -14.89 5.10
N SER A 84 -17.61 -15.36 5.79
CA SER A 84 -17.50 -16.20 6.98
C SER A 84 -16.77 -17.53 6.72
N GLU A 85 -17.02 -18.17 5.58
CA GLU A 85 -16.37 -19.43 5.21
C GLU A 85 -14.92 -19.21 4.76
N ARG A 86 -14.64 -18.11 4.05
CA ARG A 86 -13.26 -17.70 3.76
C ARG A 86 -12.48 -17.45 5.05
N GLY A 87 -13.10 -16.78 6.02
CA GLY A 87 -12.55 -16.54 7.35
C GLY A 87 -12.22 -17.82 8.10
N LYS A 88 -13.11 -18.83 8.10
CA LYS A 88 -12.86 -20.14 8.71
C LYS A 88 -11.64 -20.85 8.11
N LEU A 89 -11.47 -20.81 6.80
CA LEU A 89 -10.31 -21.42 6.14
C LEU A 89 -9.00 -20.72 6.49
N LEU A 90 -9.00 -19.38 6.56
CA LEU A 90 -7.85 -18.60 7.03
C LEU A 90 -7.52 -18.88 8.49
N ALA A 91 -8.51 -18.97 9.36
CA ALA A 91 -8.32 -19.31 10.77
C ALA A 91 -7.71 -20.72 10.91
N LYS A 92 -8.24 -21.71 10.18
CA LYS A 92 -7.69 -23.07 10.16
C LYS A 92 -6.24 -23.11 9.63
N LEU A 93 -5.92 -22.30 8.62
CA LEU A 93 -4.55 -22.17 8.15
C LEU A 93 -3.63 -21.56 9.21
N ALA A 94 -4.11 -20.57 9.96
CA ALA A 94 -3.34 -20.01 11.07
C ALA A 94 -3.05 -21.06 12.14
N ASP A 95 -4.04 -21.89 12.50
CA ASP A 95 -3.86 -22.97 13.48
C ASP A 95 -2.87 -24.03 12.99
N LEU A 96 -2.88 -24.37 11.70
CA LEU A 96 -1.91 -25.30 11.10
C LEU A 96 -0.49 -24.70 11.06
N VAL A 97 -0.36 -23.41 10.77
CA VAL A 97 0.93 -22.71 10.81
C VAL A 97 1.47 -22.65 12.24
N GLU A 98 0.62 -22.37 13.22
CA GLU A 98 1.00 -22.37 14.63
C GLU A 98 1.42 -23.77 15.09
N GLN A 99 0.67 -24.81 14.72
CA GLN A 99 0.99 -26.20 15.03
C GLN A 99 2.33 -26.65 14.45
N HIS A 100 2.67 -26.21 13.24
CA HIS A 100 3.94 -26.51 12.56
C HIS A 100 4.97 -25.38 12.74
N GLY A 101 4.83 -24.57 13.79
CA GLY A 101 5.62 -23.37 13.96
C GLY A 101 7.12 -23.63 14.19
N ASP A 102 7.46 -24.77 14.80
CA ASP A 102 8.86 -25.17 15.03
C ASP A 102 9.54 -25.60 13.72
N GLU A 103 8.85 -26.39 12.89
CA GLU A 103 9.35 -26.79 11.57
C GLU A 103 9.55 -25.57 10.66
N LEU A 104 8.57 -24.66 10.64
CA LEU A 104 8.65 -23.43 9.86
C LEU A 104 9.79 -22.53 10.35
N ALA A 105 9.96 -22.37 11.66
CA ALA A 105 11.04 -21.59 12.24
C ALA A 105 12.42 -22.20 11.93
N ALA A 106 12.55 -23.52 11.96
CA ALA A 106 13.80 -24.21 11.64
C ALA A 106 14.17 -24.02 10.17
N LEU A 107 13.21 -24.18 9.26
CA LEU A 107 13.42 -23.89 7.83
C LEU A 107 13.75 -22.41 7.60
N GLU A 108 13.03 -21.47 8.22
CA GLU A 108 13.29 -20.03 8.06
C GLU A 108 14.69 -19.65 8.56
N ALA A 109 15.11 -20.21 9.70
CA ALA A 109 16.42 -19.98 10.29
C ALA A 109 17.55 -20.54 9.42
N LEU A 110 17.40 -21.75 8.88
CA LEU A 110 18.35 -22.35 7.93
C LEU A 110 18.45 -21.55 6.63
N ASN A 111 17.31 -21.14 6.09
CA ASN A 111 17.16 -20.52 4.78
C ASN A 111 17.59 -19.05 4.76
N VAL A 112 17.40 -18.32 5.87
CA VAL A 112 17.76 -16.89 5.99
C VAL A 112 19.05 -16.67 6.79
N GLY A 113 19.42 -17.60 7.68
CA GLY A 113 20.54 -17.49 8.61
C GLY A 113 20.19 -16.80 9.95
N LYS A 114 18.94 -16.38 10.15
CA LYS A 114 18.53 -15.67 11.38
C LYS A 114 18.45 -16.62 12.58
N PRO A 115 18.70 -16.16 13.82
CA PRO A 115 18.54 -16.98 15.02
C PRO A 115 17.17 -17.67 15.09
N PHE A 116 17.15 -18.96 15.39
CA PHE A 116 15.94 -19.79 15.42
C PHE A 116 14.84 -19.22 16.31
N HIS A 117 15.21 -18.72 17.50
CA HIS A 117 14.23 -18.12 18.41
C HIS A 117 13.58 -16.86 17.83
N MET A 118 14.32 -16.07 17.03
CA MET A 118 13.82 -14.87 16.37
C MET A 118 12.87 -15.25 15.24
N ALA A 119 13.24 -16.23 14.41
CA ALA A 119 12.36 -16.77 13.38
C ALA A 119 11.03 -17.26 13.98
N LYS A 120 11.09 -18.04 15.06
CA LYS A 120 9.90 -18.58 15.74
C LYS A 120 9.01 -17.46 16.29
N MET A 121 9.56 -16.60 17.15
CA MET A 121 8.77 -15.63 17.89
C MET A 121 8.26 -14.48 17.02
N VAL A 122 9.10 -13.97 16.12
CA VAL A 122 8.77 -12.79 15.31
C VAL A 122 8.09 -13.22 14.02
N ASP A 123 8.79 -13.95 13.14
CA ASP A 123 8.30 -14.24 11.79
C ASP A 123 7.09 -15.17 11.83
N ILE A 124 7.16 -16.29 12.57
CA ILE A 124 6.06 -17.26 12.59
C ILE A 124 4.92 -16.77 13.51
N MET A 125 5.20 -16.62 14.81
CA MET A 125 4.13 -16.37 15.79
C MET A 125 3.56 -14.94 15.68
N THR A 126 4.41 -13.92 15.68
CA THR A 126 3.95 -12.52 15.75
C THR A 126 3.41 -12.02 14.42
N ILE A 127 4.06 -12.36 13.29
CA ILE A 127 3.64 -11.84 11.99
C ILE A 127 2.75 -12.82 11.23
N THR A 128 3.22 -14.05 10.98
CA THR A 128 2.52 -14.99 10.10
C THR A 128 1.18 -15.46 10.68
N VAL A 129 1.19 -16.02 11.90
CA VAL A 129 -0.02 -16.53 12.57
C VAL A 129 -0.99 -15.41 12.85
N GLN A 130 -0.53 -14.29 13.41
CA GLN A 130 -1.43 -13.16 13.70
C GLN A 130 -2.01 -12.54 12.43
N SER A 131 -1.25 -12.40 11.34
CA SER A 131 -1.78 -11.89 10.06
C SER A 131 -2.93 -12.77 9.56
N LEU A 132 -2.72 -14.09 9.52
CA LEU A 132 -3.75 -15.04 9.10
C LEU A 132 -5.00 -14.94 9.99
N ARG A 133 -4.85 -14.90 11.32
CA ARG A 133 -5.97 -14.76 12.26
C ARG A 133 -6.68 -13.41 12.15
N TYR A 134 -5.93 -12.33 12.03
CA TYR A 134 -6.45 -10.98 11.93
C TYR A 134 -7.32 -10.83 10.68
N TYR A 135 -6.82 -11.27 9.51
CA TYR A 135 -7.57 -11.17 8.27
C TYR A 135 -8.66 -12.25 8.12
N ALA A 136 -8.55 -13.39 8.82
CA ALA A 136 -9.69 -14.29 9.00
C ALA A 136 -10.89 -13.54 9.61
N GLY A 137 -10.63 -12.67 10.59
CA GLY A 137 -11.63 -11.81 11.21
C GLY A 137 -12.20 -10.71 10.29
N TRP A 138 -11.48 -10.31 9.23
CA TRP A 138 -11.95 -9.29 8.27
C TRP A 138 -12.75 -9.85 7.10
N ALA A 139 -12.67 -11.15 6.82
CA ALA A 139 -13.21 -11.75 5.61
C ALA A 139 -14.73 -11.51 5.41
N ASP A 140 -15.49 -11.32 6.50
CA ASP A 140 -16.93 -10.97 6.50
C ASP A 140 -17.25 -9.52 6.90
N LYS A 141 -16.23 -8.67 7.08
CA LYS A 141 -16.35 -7.26 7.51
C LYS A 141 -15.92 -6.25 6.45
N ILE A 142 -15.70 -6.72 5.22
CA ILE A 142 -15.41 -5.86 4.07
C ILE A 142 -16.74 -5.28 3.58
N GLN A 143 -17.00 -4.02 3.94
CA GLN A 143 -18.28 -3.36 3.74
C GLN A 143 -18.13 -2.14 2.83
N GLY A 144 -19.20 -1.83 2.10
CA GLY A 144 -19.36 -0.54 1.44
C GLY A 144 -20.14 0.44 2.31
N LYS A 145 -20.61 1.53 1.69
CA LYS A 145 -21.40 2.58 2.33
C LYS A 145 -22.77 2.69 1.65
N THR A 146 -23.81 2.99 2.39
CA THR A 146 -25.00 3.66 1.85
C THR A 146 -24.72 5.16 1.80
N ILE A 147 -25.10 5.81 0.71
CA ILE A 147 -24.78 7.22 0.46
C ILE A 147 -26.09 7.96 0.26
N GLU A 148 -26.37 8.91 1.13
CA GLU A 148 -27.51 9.80 1.00
C GLU A 148 -27.32 10.70 -0.23
N THR A 149 -28.33 10.70 -1.11
CA THR A 149 -28.35 11.57 -2.28
C THR A 149 -29.62 12.41 -2.28
N ASN A 150 -30.76 11.85 -2.69
CA ASN A 150 -32.09 12.42 -2.54
C ASN A 150 -33.13 11.31 -2.38
N GLU A 151 -34.38 11.69 -2.11
CA GLU A 151 -35.50 10.76 -1.87
C GLU A 151 -35.80 9.80 -3.02
N ASN A 152 -35.44 10.17 -4.26
CA ASN A 152 -35.76 9.39 -5.47
C ASN A 152 -34.66 8.38 -5.83
N LYS A 153 -33.59 8.26 -5.02
CA LYS A 153 -32.40 7.50 -5.40
C LYS A 153 -31.73 6.80 -4.21
N MET A 154 -31.54 5.49 -4.35
CA MET A 154 -30.66 4.70 -3.49
C MET A 154 -29.26 4.66 -4.11
N ALA A 155 -28.25 5.08 -3.36
CA ALA A 155 -26.85 4.92 -3.74
C ALA A 155 -26.10 4.11 -2.68
N TYR A 156 -25.31 3.14 -3.12
CA TYR A 156 -24.42 2.40 -2.22
C TYR A 156 -23.16 1.92 -2.94
N THR A 157 -22.12 1.60 -2.17
CA THR A 157 -20.88 1.03 -2.69
C THR A 157 -20.74 -0.45 -2.37
N ARG A 158 -20.01 -1.18 -3.22
CA ARG A 158 -19.49 -2.52 -2.96
C ARG A 158 -17.98 -2.50 -3.08
N HIS A 159 -17.28 -3.15 -2.15
CA HIS A 159 -15.84 -3.37 -2.22
C HIS A 159 -15.63 -4.80 -2.75
N GLU A 160 -15.35 -4.90 -4.05
CA GLU A 160 -15.25 -6.20 -4.74
C GLU A 160 -13.79 -6.63 -4.91
N PRO A 161 -13.49 -7.94 -4.86
CA PRO A 161 -12.15 -8.42 -5.21
C PRO A 161 -11.75 -8.07 -6.64
N TYR A 162 -10.45 -7.95 -6.88
CA TYR A 162 -9.86 -7.81 -8.22
C TYR A 162 -9.90 -9.11 -9.04
N GLY A 163 -9.95 -10.27 -8.38
CA GLY A 163 -9.86 -11.58 -9.02
C GLY A 163 -8.47 -12.17 -8.84
N VAL A 164 -7.71 -12.33 -9.93
CA VAL A 164 -6.34 -12.84 -9.88
C VAL A 164 -5.37 -11.74 -9.46
N VAL A 165 -4.61 -12.00 -8.39
CA VAL A 165 -3.65 -11.06 -7.82
C VAL A 165 -2.27 -11.69 -7.74
N GLY A 166 -1.27 -10.97 -8.24
CA GLY A 166 0.13 -11.35 -8.11
C GLY A 166 0.68 -10.93 -6.75
N ALA A 167 1.37 -11.82 -6.07
CA ALA A 167 2.11 -11.52 -4.85
C ALA A 167 3.59 -11.82 -5.09
N ILE A 168 4.48 -10.86 -4.85
CA ILE A 168 5.92 -11.05 -5.03
C ILE A 168 6.60 -10.60 -3.73
N THR A 169 7.31 -11.52 -3.08
CA THR A 169 7.83 -11.32 -1.72
C THR A 169 9.36 -11.36 -1.64
N PRO A 170 9.96 -10.61 -0.70
CA PRO A 170 11.40 -10.55 -0.49
C PRO A 170 11.90 -11.76 0.31
N TRP A 171 13.20 -11.75 0.61
CA TRP A 171 13.90 -12.84 1.29
C TRP A 171 14.19 -12.59 2.78
N ASN A 172 13.98 -11.38 3.29
CA ASN A 172 14.44 -11.02 4.63
C ASN A 172 13.52 -11.52 5.76
N ILE A 173 12.24 -11.69 5.46
CA ILE A 173 11.21 -12.30 6.30
C ILE A 173 10.27 -13.18 5.44
N PRO A 174 10.79 -14.25 4.80
CA PRO A 174 10.12 -14.96 3.70
C PRO A 174 8.67 -15.37 3.95
N ILE A 175 8.40 -16.12 5.02
CA ILE A 175 7.05 -16.63 5.29
C ILE A 175 6.11 -15.53 5.79
N ALA A 176 6.63 -14.64 6.63
CA ALA A 176 5.90 -13.50 7.14
C ALA A 176 5.44 -12.58 5.99
N ALA A 177 6.33 -12.29 5.03
CA ALA A 177 5.98 -11.52 3.84
C ALA A 177 4.96 -12.25 2.96
N ALA A 178 5.06 -13.58 2.81
CA ALA A 178 4.05 -14.36 2.09
C ALA A 178 2.67 -14.25 2.76
N ALA A 179 2.59 -14.40 4.08
CA ALA A 179 1.34 -14.28 4.82
C ALA A 179 0.76 -12.85 4.81
N LEU A 180 1.60 -11.81 4.91
CA LEU A 180 1.17 -10.41 4.81
C LEU A 180 0.51 -10.08 3.46
N LYS A 181 0.91 -10.76 2.37
CA LYS A 181 0.21 -10.64 1.07
C LYS A 181 -1.00 -11.55 0.98
N ILE A 182 -0.85 -12.83 1.32
CA ILE A 182 -1.89 -13.85 1.09
C ILE A 182 -3.10 -13.64 1.98
N ALA A 183 -2.92 -13.31 3.27
CA ALA A 183 -4.02 -13.22 4.22
C ALA A 183 -5.08 -12.15 3.83
N PRO A 184 -4.73 -10.86 3.62
CA PRO A 184 -5.71 -9.85 3.21
C PRO A 184 -6.28 -10.09 1.81
N LEU A 185 -5.45 -10.59 0.88
CA LEU A 185 -5.86 -10.95 -0.48
C LEU A 185 -6.95 -12.03 -0.48
N LEU A 186 -6.76 -13.11 0.29
CA LEU A 186 -7.75 -14.19 0.39
C LEU A 186 -8.99 -13.76 1.17
N ALA A 187 -8.83 -12.96 2.24
CA ALA A 187 -9.95 -12.43 3.02
C ALA A 187 -10.91 -11.62 2.14
N THR A 188 -10.36 -10.82 1.22
CA THR A 188 -11.10 -10.03 0.23
C THR A 188 -11.72 -10.85 -0.90
N GLY A 189 -11.42 -12.14 -0.98
CA GLY A 189 -11.98 -13.05 -1.98
C GLY A 189 -11.18 -13.08 -3.30
N ASN A 190 -9.96 -12.58 -3.31
CA ASN A 190 -9.05 -12.76 -4.45
C ASN A 190 -8.42 -14.15 -4.43
N VAL A 191 -7.77 -14.50 -5.53
CA VAL A 191 -6.94 -15.69 -5.68
C VAL A 191 -5.49 -15.28 -5.96
N ALA A 192 -4.53 -16.04 -5.45
CA ALA A 192 -3.12 -15.66 -5.43
C ALA A 192 -2.28 -16.42 -6.45
N VAL A 193 -1.39 -15.68 -7.12
CA VAL A 193 -0.19 -16.21 -7.78
C VAL A 193 1.02 -15.60 -7.06
N LEU A 194 1.60 -16.37 -6.15
CA LEU A 194 2.72 -15.97 -5.30
C LEU A 194 4.05 -16.38 -5.94
N LYS A 195 4.99 -15.43 -6.01
CA LYS A 195 6.41 -15.70 -6.25
C LYS A 195 7.22 -15.36 -4.99
N PRO A 196 7.68 -16.36 -4.22
CA PRO A 196 8.65 -16.13 -3.16
C PRO A 196 10.01 -15.76 -3.75
N SER A 197 10.87 -15.11 -2.96
CA SER A 197 12.25 -14.87 -3.38
C SER A 197 12.96 -16.17 -3.74
N GLU A 198 13.71 -16.15 -4.83
CA GLU A 198 14.59 -17.23 -5.29
C GLU A 198 15.66 -17.61 -4.27
N VAL A 199 16.04 -16.67 -3.41
CA VAL A 199 17.06 -16.86 -2.36
C VAL A 199 16.51 -17.72 -1.21
N THR A 200 15.22 -17.60 -0.91
CA THR A 200 14.62 -18.13 0.32
C THR A 200 13.25 -18.81 0.10
N PRO A 201 13.11 -19.80 -0.79
CA PRO A 201 11.81 -20.34 -1.15
C PRO A 201 11.24 -21.37 -0.16
N LEU A 202 12.07 -21.98 0.71
CA LEU A 202 11.74 -23.23 1.41
C LEU A 202 10.47 -23.15 2.28
N THR A 203 10.28 -22.07 3.03
CA THR A 203 9.12 -21.90 3.92
C THR A 203 7.83 -21.59 3.17
N ALA A 204 7.89 -20.91 2.03
CA ALA A 204 6.74 -20.73 1.16
C ALA A 204 6.27 -22.07 0.57
N LEU A 205 7.19 -22.99 0.27
CA LEU A 205 6.86 -24.33 -0.22
C LEU A 205 6.23 -25.19 0.89
N TYR A 206 6.76 -25.16 2.11
CA TYR A 206 6.11 -25.81 3.25
C TYR A 206 4.72 -25.21 3.52
N PHE A 207 4.58 -23.89 3.41
CA PHE A 207 3.30 -23.20 3.57
C PHE A 207 2.25 -23.66 2.55
N ALA A 208 2.63 -23.97 1.30
CA ALA A 208 1.71 -24.56 0.31
C ALA A 208 1.09 -25.89 0.76
N ASP A 209 1.86 -26.76 1.43
CA ASP A 209 1.32 -28.00 2.00
C ASP A 209 0.28 -27.70 3.09
N LEU A 210 0.50 -26.67 3.90
CA LEU A 210 -0.45 -26.23 4.92
C LEU A 210 -1.72 -25.62 4.30
N VAL A 211 -1.60 -24.87 3.21
CA VAL A 211 -2.76 -24.37 2.44
C VAL A 211 -3.62 -25.53 1.94
N ASN A 212 -3.00 -26.60 1.42
CA ASN A 212 -3.72 -27.80 1.01
C ASN A 212 -4.40 -28.51 2.20
N LYS A 213 -3.69 -28.69 3.34
CA LYS A 213 -4.25 -29.30 4.56
C LYS A 213 -5.40 -28.46 5.16
N ALA A 214 -5.33 -27.14 5.04
CA ALA A 214 -6.40 -26.25 5.47
C ALA A 214 -7.69 -26.48 4.64
N GLY A 215 -7.56 -26.95 3.40
CA GLY A 215 -8.68 -27.30 2.53
C GLY A 215 -9.11 -26.14 1.63
N PHE A 216 -8.19 -25.24 1.28
CA PHE A 216 -8.47 -24.24 0.25
C PHE A 216 -8.78 -24.91 -1.08
N PRO A 217 -9.78 -24.43 -1.84
CA PRO A 217 -10.06 -24.97 -3.16
C PRO A 217 -8.84 -24.90 -4.08
N PRO A 218 -8.58 -25.93 -4.90
CA PRO A 218 -7.53 -25.91 -5.91
C PRO A 218 -7.52 -24.63 -6.74
N GLY A 219 -6.34 -24.05 -6.93
CA GLY A 219 -6.12 -22.82 -7.69
C GLY A 219 -6.29 -21.53 -6.88
N THR A 220 -6.82 -21.57 -5.66
CA THR A 220 -6.97 -20.38 -4.80
C THR A 220 -5.63 -19.74 -4.45
N VAL A 221 -4.61 -20.56 -4.20
CA VAL A 221 -3.22 -20.15 -4.00
C VAL A 221 -2.35 -20.99 -4.93
N ASN A 222 -1.50 -20.31 -5.70
CA ASN A 222 -0.50 -20.93 -6.55
C ASN A 222 0.85 -20.30 -6.20
N ILE A 223 1.89 -21.12 -6.04
CA ILE A 223 3.24 -20.68 -5.68
C ILE A 223 4.20 -21.10 -6.80
N ILE A 224 4.85 -20.11 -7.41
CA ILE A 224 5.85 -20.31 -8.46
C ILE A 224 7.15 -19.70 -8.00
N ASN A 225 8.08 -20.56 -7.61
CA ASN A 225 9.49 -20.22 -7.44
C ASN A 225 10.13 -19.90 -8.79
N GLY A 226 11.00 -18.90 -8.82
CA GLY A 226 11.68 -18.46 -10.03
C GLY A 226 12.35 -17.10 -9.87
N TYR A 227 13.25 -16.74 -10.79
CA TYR A 227 13.94 -15.47 -10.76
C TYR A 227 12.99 -14.28 -10.96
N GLY A 228 13.36 -13.13 -10.40
CA GLY A 228 12.62 -11.88 -10.63
C GLY A 228 12.52 -11.50 -12.11
N SER A 229 13.56 -11.78 -12.90
CA SER A 229 13.63 -11.48 -14.34
C SER A 229 12.74 -12.36 -15.21
N THR A 230 12.30 -13.52 -14.71
CA THR A 230 11.48 -14.48 -15.47
C THR A 230 10.06 -14.53 -14.92
N VAL A 231 9.88 -15.17 -13.75
CA VAL A 231 8.57 -15.34 -13.11
C VAL A 231 8.03 -14.01 -12.59
N GLY A 232 8.88 -13.19 -11.98
CA GLY A 232 8.48 -11.87 -11.48
C GLY A 232 8.01 -10.92 -12.59
N ASP A 233 8.76 -10.83 -13.68
CA ASP A 233 8.40 -10.02 -14.85
C ASP A 233 7.12 -10.55 -15.52
N ALA A 234 7.00 -11.88 -15.70
CA ALA A 234 5.80 -12.51 -16.24
C ALA A 234 4.55 -12.17 -15.42
N ILE A 235 4.60 -12.30 -14.08
CA ILE A 235 3.49 -11.89 -13.19
C ILE A 235 3.19 -10.39 -13.36
N SER A 236 4.23 -9.55 -13.46
CA SER A 236 4.04 -8.10 -13.59
C SER A 236 3.35 -7.67 -14.89
N ARG A 237 3.53 -8.42 -15.97
CA ARG A 237 3.01 -8.13 -17.31
C ARG A 237 1.74 -8.89 -17.65
N HIS A 238 1.41 -9.97 -16.94
CA HIS A 238 0.31 -10.86 -17.30
C HIS A 238 -1.04 -10.09 -17.38
N PRO A 239 -1.80 -10.20 -18.49
CA PRO A 239 -3.00 -9.40 -18.73
C PRO A 239 -4.18 -9.75 -17.81
N SER A 240 -4.27 -10.99 -17.35
CA SER A 240 -5.33 -11.43 -16.43
C SER A 240 -5.05 -11.14 -14.95
N ILE A 241 -3.84 -10.72 -14.59
CA ILE A 241 -3.53 -10.29 -13.22
C ILE A 241 -3.99 -8.83 -13.07
N ARG A 242 -4.87 -8.57 -12.10
CA ARG A 242 -5.58 -7.28 -11.96
C ARG A 242 -5.05 -6.40 -10.84
N ALA A 243 -4.35 -6.99 -9.87
CA ALA A 243 -3.59 -6.26 -8.86
C ALA A 243 -2.27 -7.00 -8.54
N ILE A 244 -1.27 -6.27 -8.03
CA ILE A 244 0.00 -6.82 -7.56
C ILE A 244 0.33 -6.23 -6.19
N GLY A 245 0.65 -7.09 -5.23
CA GLY A 245 1.35 -6.72 -4.01
C GLY A 245 2.83 -7.10 -4.13
N PHE A 246 3.72 -6.12 -4.08
CA PHE A 246 5.16 -6.32 -4.13
C PHE A 246 5.83 -5.73 -2.89
N THR A 247 6.74 -6.49 -2.30
CA THR A 247 7.70 -5.96 -1.31
C THR A 247 9.12 -6.23 -1.78
N GLY A 248 9.98 -5.21 -1.78
CA GLY A 248 11.38 -5.35 -2.20
C GLY A 248 12.06 -4.04 -2.55
N SER A 249 13.03 -4.07 -3.48
CA SER A 249 13.84 -2.88 -3.79
C SER A 249 13.06 -1.81 -4.58
N ILE A 250 13.41 -0.54 -4.38
CA ILE A 250 12.84 0.59 -5.14
C ILE A 250 13.00 0.40 -6.65
N LEU A 251 14.18 -0.07 -7.07
CA LEU A 251 14.47 -0.31 -8.50
C LEU A 251 13.48 -1.30 -9.12
N THR A 252 13.19 -2.39 -8.42
CA THR A 252 12.21 -3.38 -8.90
C THR A 252 10.78 -2.86 -8.79
N GLY A 253 10.44 -2.09 -7.75
CA GLY A 253 9.14 -1.42 -7.65
C GLY A 253 8.84 -0.52 -8.86
N ARG A 254 9.83 0.25 -9.32
CA ARG A 254 9.72 1.06 -10.55
C ARG A 254 9.50 0.20 -11.79
N LYS A 255 10.18 -0.94 -11.92
CA LYS A 255 10.00 -1.88 -13.03
C LYS A 255 8.57 -2.45 -13.05
N ILE A 256 8.00 -2.78 -11.90
CA ILE A 256 6.63 -3.30 -11.79
C ILE A 256 5.60 -2.22 -12.16
N LEU A 257 5.79 -0.97 -11.73
CA LEU A 257 4.93 0.14 -12.17
C LEU A 257 4.99 0.34 -13.68
N LYS A 258 6.18 0.29 -14.27
CA LYS A 258 6.36 0.36 -15.73
C LYS A 258 5.66 -0.81 -16.42
N ALA A 259 5.83 -2.03 -15.94
CA ALA A 259 5.14 -3.20 -16.48
C ALA A 259 3.62 -3.09 -16.38
N SER A 260 3.08 -2.55 -15.28
CA SER A 260 1.65 -2.26 -15.16
C SER A 260 1.17 -1.25 -16.21
N ALA A 261 1.90 -0.14 -16.36
CA ALA A 261 1.61 0.91 -17.34
C ALA A 261 1.61 0.38 -18.79
N GLU A 262 2.56 -0.51 -19.11
CA GLU A 262 2.70 -1.10 -20.45
C GLU A 262 1.70 -2.21 -20.77
N SER A 263 1.12 -2.86 -19.76
CA SER A 263 0.29 -4.07 -19.97
C SER A 263 -1.21 -3.81 -19.86
N ASN A 264 -1.72 -3.50 -18.67
CA ASN A 264 -3.16 -3.47 -18.42
C ASN A 264 -3.61 -2.49 -17.30
N LEU A 265 -2.73 -1.59 -16.86
CA LEU A 265 -3.00 -0.62 -15.80
C LEU A 265 -3.49 -1.28 -14.48
N LYS A 266 -3.02 -2.50 -14.19
CA LYS A 266 -3.32 -3.20 -12.94
C LYS A 266 -2.92 -2.36 -11.72
N LYS A 267 -3.67 -2.50 -10.62
CA LYS A 267 -3.32 -1.88 -9.33
C LYS A 267 -1.98 -2.43 -8.86
N VAL A 268 -1.07 -1.55 -8.43
CA VAL A 268 0.22 -1.95 -7.86
C VAL A 268 0.35 -1.37 -6.46
N ALA A 269 0.49 -2.25 -5.47
CA ALA A 269 0.78 -1.93 -4.09
C ALA A 269 2.25 -2.28 -3.80
N LEU A 270 3.03 -1.25 -3.46
CA LEU A 270 4.47 -1.33 -3.22
C LEU A 270 4.79 -1.05 -1.76
N GLU A 271 5.57 -1.95 -1.17
CA GLU A 271 6.33 -1.71 0.07
C GLU A 271 7.82 -1.84 -0.23
N LEU A 272 8.57 -0.76 -0.04
CA LEU A 272 9.95 -0.66 -0.52
C LEU A 272 10.92 -0.31 0.63
N GLY A 273 12.19 -0.13 0.28
CA GLY A 273 13.26 0.15 1.24
C GLY A 273 13.11 1.49 1.98
N GLY A 274 14.00 1.69 2.95
CA GLY A 274 14.01 2.87 3.81
C GLY A 274 15.41 3.34 4.21
N LYS A 275 15.46 4.58 4.71
CA LYS A 275 16.62 5.15 5.39
C LYS A 275 16.16 5.87 6.66
N SER A 276 15.47 5.11 7.50
CA SER A 276 14.67 5.63 8.61
C SER A 276 15.53 6.32 9.67
N PRO A 277 15.13 7.51 10.15
CA PRO A 277 15.82 8.21 11.22
C PRO A 277 15.39 7.67 12.60
N THR A 278 16.35 7.56 13.52
CA THR A 278 16.12 7.42 14.96
C THR A 278 16.62 8.69 15.64
N ILE A 279 15.73 9.45 16.27
CA ILE A 279 16.03 10.76 16.86
C ILE A 279 15.97 10.64 18.38
N VAL A 280 17.06 10.99 19.07
CA VAL A 280 17.23 10.86 20.52
C VAL A 280 17.48 12.24 21.12
N PHE A 281 16.52 12.73 21.90
CA PHE A 281 16.62 14.03 22.59
C PHE A 281 17.31 13.89 23.95
N ASP A 282 17.83 15.00 24.49
CA ASP A 282 18.55 15.05 25.77
C ASP A 282 17.72 14.56 26.96
N ASP A 283 16.39 14.67 26.87
CA ASP A 283 15.45 14.21 27.90
C ASP A 283 14.94 12.78 27.69
N ALA A 284 15.49 12.05 26.72
CA ALA A 284 15.21 10.63 26.56
C ALA A 284 15.75 9.85 27.76
N GLU A 285 15.05 8.78 28.14
CA GLU A 285 15.63 7.81 29.06
C GLU A 285 16.77 7.08 28.32
N LEU A 286 18.01 7.33 28.75
CA LEU A 286 19.21 7.00 27.99
C LEU A 286 19.35 5.48 27.77
N ASP A 287 19.11 4.67 28.80
CA ASP A 287 19.29 3.22 28.73
C ASP A 287 18.27 2.58 27.76
N GLN A 288 17.02 3.02 27.80
CA GLN A 288 15.98 2.59 26.87
C GLN A 288 16.24 3.14 25.48
N ALA A 289 16.73 4.38 25.35
CA ALA A 289 17.07 4.96 24.06
C ALA A 289 18.13 4.10 23.33
N ILE A 290 19.17 3.68 24.05
CA ILE A 290 20.20 2.78 23.53
C ILE A 290 19.58 1.44 23.10
N LYS A 291 18.75 0.81 23.94
CA LYS A 291 18.09 -0.47 23.62
C LYS A 291 17.21 -0.36 22.37
N TRP A 292 16.39 0.68 22.27
CA TRP A 292 15.51 0.89 21.13
C TRP A 292 16.27 1.20 19.85
N ALA A 293 17.33 2.00 19.93
CA ALA A 293 18.21 2.27 18.80
C ALA A 293 18.91 0.97 18.33
N SER A 294 19.50 0.19 19.25
CA SER A 294 20.18 -1.07 18.95
C SER A 294 19.24 -2.09 18.33
N GLY A 295 18.07 -2.31 18.95
CA GLY A 295 17.04 -3.18 18.38
C GLY A 295 16.55 -2.68 17.02
N GLY A 296 16.45 -1.36 16.82
CA GLY A 296 15.98 -0.76 15.57
C GLY A 296 16.93 -0.95 14.38
N ILE A 297 18.25 -1.00 14.57
CA ILE A 297 19.21 -1.20 13.47
C ILE A 297 19.72 -2.64 13.35
N PHE A 298 19.98 -3.32 14.45
CA PHE A 298 20.68 -4.61 14.39
C PHE A 298 19.76 -5.83 14.34
N SER A 299 18.45 -5.66 14.61
CA SER A 299 17.47 -6.73 14.44
C SER A 299 17.46 -7.26 13.02
N ASN A 300 17.25 -8.57 12.85
CA ASN A 300 17.32 -9.26 11.57
C ASN A 300 18.61 -8.96 10.77
N MET A 301 19.72 -8.77 11.48
CA MET A 301 21.03 -8.43 10.93
C MET A 301 21.02 -7.15 10.07
N GLY A 302 20.15 -6.19 10.41
CA GLY A 302 19.94 -4.95 9.65
C GLY A 302 19.27 -5.15 8.29
N GLN A 303 18.81 -6.36 7.97
CA GLN A 303 18.03 -6.68 6.77
C GLN A 303 16.54 -6.35 7.01
N GLY A 304 16.28 -5.11 7.43
CA GLY A 304 14.95 -4.59 7.71
C GLY A 304 14.74 -3.26 7.00
N CYS A 305 13.68 -3.15 6.20
CA CYS A 305 13.39 -1.92 5.44
C CYS A 305 13.19 -0.71 6.39
N VAL A 306 12.69 -0.97 7.60
CA VAL A 306 12.42 0.01 8.66
C VAL A 306 13.63 0.37 9.51
N ALA A 307 14.81 -0.21 9.22
CA ALA A 307 15.97 -0.10 10.09
C ALA A 307 16.37 1.37 10.34
N GLY A 308 16.53 1.71 11.62
CA GLY A 308 16.92 3.04 12.10
C GLY A 308 18.39 3.35 11.79
N SER A 309 18.73 3.44 10.50
CA SER A 309 20.10 3.47 10.00
C SER A 309 20.75 4.85 10.03
N ARG A 310 19.97 5.91 10.24
CA ARG A 310 20.45 7.25 10.58
C ARG A 310 20.05 7.56 12.01
N ILE A 311 21.01 7.62 12.92
CA ILE A 311 20.75 7.88 14.33
C ILE A 311 21.20 9.32 14.62
N TYR A 312 20.27 10.16 15.02
CA TYR A 312 20.49 11.55 15.41
C TYR A 312 20.39 11.66 16.93
N VAL A 313 21.43 12.14 17.58
CA VAL A 313 21.48 12.27 19.05
C VAL A 313 21.78 13.70 19.43
N GLN A 314 21.01 14.25 20.38
CA GLN A 314 21.18 15.62 20.82
C GLN A 314 22.50 15.80 21.57
N GLU A 315 23.12 16.97 21.40
CA GLU A 315 24.51 17.22 21.82
C GLU A 315 24.78 17.01 23.32
N GLY A 316 23.79 17.18 24.19
CA GLY A 316 23.94 17.06 25.64
C GLY A 316 24.19 15.63 26.11
N ILE A 317 23.66 14.63 25.39
CA ILE A 317 23.80 13.20 25.74
C ILE A 317 24.63 12.38 24.74
N TYR A 318 25.12 13.01 23.66
CA TYR A 318 25.77 12.32 22.53
C TYR A 318 26.90 11.38 22.95
N ASP A 319 27.83 11.83 23.78
CA ASP A 319 29.01 11.02 24.15
C ASP A 319 28.62 9.81 25.03
N GLN A 320 27.68 10.01 25.95
CA GLN A 320 27.17 8.94 26.83
C GLN A 320 26.38 7.91 26.02
N PHE A 321 25.52 8.37 25.11
CA PHE A 321 24.80 7.50 24.18
C PHE A 321 25.76 6.69 23.33
N LEU A 322 26.78 7.34 22.74
CA LEU A 322 27.74 6.69 21.85
C LEU A 322 28.53 5.58 22.57
N GLN A 323 28.93 5.82 23.82
CA GLN A 323 29.60 4.83 24.66
C GLN A 323 28.70 3.62 24.93
N GLY A 324 27.45 3.84 25.35
CA GLY A 324 26.51 2.75 25.64
C GLY A 324 26.08 1.99 24.39
N PHE A 325 25.87 2.70 23.28
CA PHE A 325 25.51 2.13 21.99
C PHE A 325 26.66 1.28 21.39
N LYS A 326 27.91 1.76 21.50
CA LYS A 326 29.09 0.96 21.15
C LYS A 326 29.14 -0.35 21.96
N LYS A 327 28.95 -0.27 23.28
CA LYS A 327 28.92 -1.46 24.15
C LYS A 327 27.81 -2.45 23.74
N SER A 328 26.64 -1.95 23.36
CA SER A 328 25.56 -2.80 22.84
C SER A 328 25.96 -3.52 21.54
N ALA A 329 26.71 -2.86 20.65
CA ALA A 329 27.23 -3.48 19.42
C ALA A 329 28.36 -4.49 19.70
N GLU A 330 29.22 -4.25 20.70
CA GLU A 330 30.23 -5.22 21.15
C GLU A 330 29.58 -6.51 21.65
N VAL A 331 28.60 -6.39 22.55
CA VAL A 331 27.84 -7.53 23.08
C VAL A 331 27.17 -8.33 21.97
N LEU A 332 26.61 -7.64 20.97
CA LEU A 332 25.98 -8.31 19.83
C LEU A 332 26.99 -8.98 18.89
N THR A 333 28.18 -8.40 18.76
CA THR A 333 29.30 -9.01 18.02
C THR A 333 29.72 -10.32 18.68
N ASP A 334 29.83 -10.34 20.01
CA ASP A 334 30.15 -11.54 20.78
C ASP A 334 29.04 -12.59 20.72
N ALA A 335 27.78 -12.16 20.57
CA ALA A 335 26.61 -13.02 20.39
C ALA A 335 26.30 -13.35 18.91
N THR A 336 27.23 -13.12 18.00
CA THR A 336 27.08 -13.49 16.58
C THR A 336 27.41 -14.97 16.40
N GLY A 337 26.50 -15.72 15.77
CA GLY A 337 26.65 -17.16 15.59
C GLY A 337 25.64 -17.76 14.62
N GLY A 338 25.74 -19.07 14.40
CA GLY A 338 24.79 -19.82 13.58
C GLY A 338 23.35 -19.82 14.14
N PRO A 339 22.33 -20.05 13.29
CA PRO A 339 20.92 -19.94 13.66
C PRO A 339 20.49 -20.85 14.81
N PHE A 340 21.18 -21.97 15.00
CA PHE A 340 20.86 -22.98 16.01
C PHE A 340 21.87 -23.04 17.17
N GLU A 341 22.78 -22.06 17.25
CA GLU A 341 23.73 -21.96 18.37
C GLU A 341 23.03 -21.35 19.60
N PRO A 342 23.13 -21.98 20.79
CA PRO A 342 22.57 -21.42 22.02
C PRO A 342 23.16 -20.04 22.31
N GLY A 343 22.29 -19.04 22.47
CA GLY A 343 22.69 -17.67 22.78
C GLY A 343 23.03 -16.79 21.58
N ALA A 344 23.01 -17.31 20.35
CA ALA A 344 23.18 -16.50 19.15
C ALA A 344 22.03 -15.48 19.01
N GLN A 345 22.39 -14.20 18.88
CA GLN A 345 21.46 -13.08 18.71
C GLN A 345 21.61 -12.39 17.35
N HIS A 346 22.67 -12.71 16.60
CA HIS A 346 22.98 -12.11 15.31
C HIS A 346 23.51 -13.18 14.35
N GLY A 347 22.92 -13.25 13.15
CA GLY A 347 23.29 -14.21 12.09
C GLY A 347 24.12 -13.58 10.96
N PRO A 348 24.28 -14.29 9.83
CA PRO A 348 24.90 -13.77 8.63
C PRO A 348 23.93 -12.92 7.80
N GLN A 349 24.46 -12.25 6.77
CA GLN A 349 23.66 -11.75 5.65
C GLN A 349 23.15 -12.92 4.80
N VAL A 350 22.01 -12.77 4.14
CA VAL A 350 21.31 -13.88 3.47
C VAL A 350 22.09 -14.53 2.31
N SER A 351 23.03 -13.82 1.68
CA SER A 351 23.73 -14.29 0.49
C SER A 351 25.08 -13.60 0.30
N SER A 352 25.94 -14.18 -0.55
CA SER A 352 27.21 -13.57 -0.97
C SER A 352 26.99 -12.20 -1.61
N LEU A 353 25.98 -12.08 -2.48
CA LEU A 353 25.65 -10.82 -3.14
C LEU A 353 25.28 -9.73 -2.12
N GLN A 354 24.49 -10.06 -1.10
CA GLN A 354 24.18 -9.09 -0.05
C GLN A 354 25.38 -8.76 0.82
N PHE A 355 26.18 -9.76 1.16
CA PHE A 355 27.43 -9.56 1.89
C PHE A 355 28.36 -8.57 1.18
N GLU A 356 28.63 -8.82 -0.11
CA GLU A 356 29.47 -7.96 -0.94
C GLU A 356 28.90 -6.55 -1.06
N ARG A 357 27.57 -6.43 -1.22
CA ARG A 357 26.89 -5.14 -1.24
C ARG A 357 27.13 -4.36 0.05
N VAL A 358 26.86 -4.96 1.21
CA VAL A 358 27.01 -4.31 2.52
C VAL A 358 28.47 -3.93 2.76
N MET A 359 29.41 -4.84 2.49
CA MET A 359 30.85 -4.56 2.59
C MET A 359 31.29 -3.41 1.66
N GLY A 360 30.70 -3.32 0.46
CA GLY A 360 30.89 -2.20 -0.45
C GLY A 360 30.44 -0.85 0.16
N TYR A 361 29.31 -0.80 0.86
CA TYR A 361 28.87 0.40 1.58
C TYR A 361 29.80 0.77 2.74
N ILE A 362 30.24 -0.23 3.52
CA ILE A 362 31.21 0.00 4.59
C ILE A 362 32.49 0.62 4.03
N ASN A 363 33.00 0.10 2.91
CA ASN A 363 34.17 0.66 2.26
C ASN A 363 33.92 2.08 1.75
N SER A 364 32.75 2.37 1.15
CA SER A 364 32.41 3.74 0.74
C SER A 364 32.40 4.71 1.91
N GLY A 365 31.86 4.32 3.07
CA GLY A 365 31.87 5.15 4.27
C GLY A 365 33.28 5.51 4.74
N LYS A 366 34.19 4.53 4.75
CA LYS A 366 35.61 4.75 5.07
C LYS A 366 36.28 5.69 4.06
N THR A 367 36.04 5.48 2.77
CA THR A 367 36.65 6.28 1.69
C THR A 367 36.14 7.71 1.65
N GLU A 368 34.86 7.93 1.94
CA GLU A 368 34.23 9.27 1.99
C GLU A 368 34.60 10.05 3.25
N GLY A 369 35.28 9.41 4.22
CA GLY A 369 35.86 10.05 5.39
C GLY A 369 35.01 9.96 6.67
N ALA A 370 34.04 9.05 6.73
CA ALA A 370 33.37 8.73 7.99
C ALA A 370 34.26 7.86 8.88
N ASN A 371 34.17 8.04 10.19
CA ASN A 371 34.96 7.28 11.16
C ASN A 371 34.23 6.01 11.59
N VAL A 372 34.91 4.86 11.53
CA VAL A 372 34.38 3.58 12.04
C VAL A 372 34.65 3.50 13.53
N LEU A 373 33.60 3.61 14.34
CA LEU A 373 33.69 3.49 15.80
C LEU A 373 33.90 2.03 16.24
N ILE A 374 33.22 1.10 15.56
CA ILE A 374 33.29 -0.34 15.77
C ILE A 374 32.86 -1.09 14.50
N GLY A 375 33.35 -2.32 14.34
CA GLY A 375 32.99 -3.21 13.24
C GLY A 375 33.67 -2.77 11.94
N GLY A 376 32.90 -2.68 10.86
CA GLY A 376 33.40 -2.29 9.56
C GLY A 376 34.18 -3.38 8.83
N GLU A 377 33.97 -4.64 9.21
CA GLU A 377 34.67 -5.79 8.67
C GLU A 377 33.84 -7.08 8.79
N ARG A 378 34.35 -8.14 8.15
CA ARG A 378 33.82 -9.49 8.22
C ARG A 378 33.99 -10.09 9.63
N GLN A 379 33.04 -10.92 10.05
CA GLN A 379 33.18 -11.77 11.24
C GLN A 379 33.52 -13.20 10.80
N GLY A 380 34.71 -13.70 11.14
CA GLY A 380 35.16 -15.05 10.78
C GLY A 380 35.35 -15.31 9.28
N ASP A 381 35.78 -16.52 8.91
CA ASP A 381 36.25 -16.82 7.55
C ASP A 381 35.23 -17.57 6.67
N THR A 382 34.14 -18.05 7.26
CA THR A 382 33.08 -18.82 6.58
C THR A 382 31.73 -18.13 6.73
N GLY A 383 30.79 -18.40 5.81
CA GLY A 383 29.47 -17.77 5.80
C GLY A 383 29.52 -16.27 5.51
N TYR A 384 28.39 -15.60 5.61
CA TYR A 384 28.24 -14.20 5.19
C TYR A 384 28.09 -13.23 6.38
N PHE A 385 28.90 -13.42 7.42
CA PHE A 385 28.80 -12.63 8.66
C PHE A 385 29.53 -11.29 8.58
N ILE A 386 28.87 -10.23 9.05
CA ILE A 386 29.39 -8.86 9.10
C ILE A 386 29.27 -8.38 10.54
N LYS A 387 30.33 -7.77 11.08
CA LYS A 387 30.28 -7.19 12.42
C LYS A 387 29.27 -6.03 12.47
N PRO A 388 28.42 -5.92 13.51
CA PRO A 388 27.69 -4.71 13.81
C PRO A 388 28.60 -3.48 13.68
N THR A 389 28.22 -2.55 12.81
CA THR A 389 29.08 -1.44 12.38
C THR A 389 28.42 -0.11 12.72
N ILE A 390 29.17 0.75 13.40
CA ILE A 390 28.74 2.11 13.75
C ILE A 390 29.72 3.09 13.12
N PHE A 391 29.19 3.95 12.24
CA PHE A 391 29.91 5.11 11.74
C PHE A 391 29.61 6.35 12.58
N THR A 392 30.61 7.19 12.73
CA THR A 392 30.53 8.55 13.29
C THR A 392 31.09 9.54 12.29
N GLU A 393 30.86 10.84 12.50
CA GLU A 393 31.35 11.90 11.61
C GLU A 393 30.84 11.77 10.15
N ALA A 394 29.72 11.07 9.95
CA ALA A 394 29.10 10.92 8.64
C ALA A 394 28.44 12.24 8.21
N LYS A 395 28.74 12.69 6.98
CA LYS A 395 28.15 13.90 6.38
C LYS A 395 26.89 13.54 5.61
N ALA A 396 25.97 14.50 5.50
CA ALA A 396 24.66 14.27 4.91
C ALA A 396 24.72 13.74 3.47
N ASP A 397 25.69 14.18 2.66
CA ASP A 397 25.86 13.80 1.26
C ASP A 397 26.54 12.44 1.06
N MET A 398 27.07 11.82 2.12
CA MET A 398 27.71 10.51 2.03
C MET A 398 26.73 9.41 1.63
N LYS A 399 27.23 8.44 0.88
CA LYS A 399 26.43 7.32 0.38
C LYS A 399 25.80 6.52 1.52
N ILE A 400 26.54 6.32 2.63
CA ILE A 400 26.06 5.63 3.83
C ILE A 400 24.94 6.38 4.57
N MET A 401 24.77 7.68 4.32
CA MET A 401 23.67 8.50 4.83
C MET A 401 22.48 8.54 3.87
N GLN A 402 22.73 8.49 2.56
CA GLN A 402 21.69 8.66 1.53
C GLN A 402 21.02 7.36 1.08
N GLU A 403 21.75 6.24 1.10
CA GLU A 403 21.28 4.98 0.51
C GLU A 403 21.05 3.89 1.55
N GLU A 404 20.05 3.05 1.28
CA GLU A 404 19.76 1.85 2.08
C GLU A 404 20.93 0.85 2.00
N ILE A 405 21.49 0.46 3.15
CA ILE A 405 22.60 -0.51 3.23
C ILE A 405 22.07 -1.95 3.36
N PHE A 406 20.97 -2.14 4.09
CA PHE A 406 20.34 -3.44 4.31
C PHE A 406 21.27 -4.50 4.92
N GLY A 407 22.01 -4.05 5.93
CA GLY A 407 22.94 -4.82 6.76
C GLY A 407 23.14 -4.11 8.11
N PRO A 408 23.94 -4.65 9.03
CA PRO A 408 24.00 -4.19 10.42
C PRO A 408 24.89 -2.94 10.56
N VAL A 409 24.55 -1.87 9.83
CA VAL A 409 25.37 -0.67 9.65
C VAL A 409 24.52 0.58 9.84
N CYS A 410 24.90 1.44 10.80
CA CYS A 410 24.30 2.76 10.97
C CYS A 410 25.35 3.87 11.04
N SER A 411 24.87 5.09 10.93
CA SER A 411 25.63 6.31 11.16
C SER A 411 25.00 7.10 12.31
N VAL A 412 25.82 7.55 13.26
CA VAL A 412 25.40 8.38 14.39
C VAL A 412 25.88 9.81 14.18
N VAL A 413 24.95 10.77 14.26
CA VAL A 413 25.17 12.18 13.96
C VAL A 413 24.63 13.03 15.12
N LYS A 414 25.37 14.07 15.49
CA LYS A 414 25.01 15.01 16.56
C LYS A 414 24.08 16.10 16.02
N PHE A 415 23.05 16.50 16.78
CA PHE A 415 22.21 17.67 16.50
C PHE A 415 22.01 18.53 17.75
N LYS A 416 21.49 19.75 17.60
CA LYS A 416 21.25 20.72 18.68
C LYS A 416 19.77 21.07 18.87
N THR A 417 19.05 21.25 17.76
CA THR A 417 17.68 21.80 17.70
C THR A 417 16.68 20.82 17.09
N GLU A 418 15.42 20.96 17.47
CA GLU A 418 14.31 20.15 16.95
C GLU A 418 14.09 20.42 15.45
N GLU A 419 14.27 21.68 15.04
CA GLU A 419 14.07 22.16 13.68
C GLU A 419 15.09 21.55 12.71
N GLU A 420 16.39 21.59 13.03
CA GLU A 420 17.43 21.08 12.13
C GLU A 420 17.35 19.56 11.98
N VAL A 421 17.06 18.82 13.06
CA VAL A 421 16.98 17.36 12.99
C VAL A 421 15.76 16.90 12.21
N THR A 422 14.66 17.67 12.27
CA THR A 422 13.47 17.44 11.44
C THR A 422 13.78 17.65 9.97
N GLU A 423 14.50 18.72 9.62
CA GLU A 423 14.94 18.98 8.24
C GLU A 423 15.82 17.83 7.72
N TRP A 424 16.83 17.40 8.49
CA TRP A 424 17.72 16.31 8.08
C TRP A 424 17.01 14.96 8.00
N ALA A 425 16.11 14.68 8.94
CA ALA A 425 15.31 13.46 8.96
C ALA A 425 14.46 13.34 7.69
N ASN A 426 13.84 14.44 7.26
CA ASN A 426 12.99 14.50 6.07
C ASN A 426 13.78 14.67 4.76
N ASN A 427 15.03 15.15 4.80
CA ASN A 427 15.90 15.29 3.63
C ASN A 427 16.41 13.93 3.11
N THR A 428 15.48 13.18 2.53
CA THR A 428 15.70 11.86 1.94
C THR A 428 14.58 11.56 0.95
N THR A 429 14.87 10.69 -0.02
CA THR A 429 13.86 10.19 -0.96
C THR A 429 12.96 9.11 -0.36
N TYR A 430 13.38 8.53 0.77
CA TYR A 430 12.67 7.52 1.53
C TYR A 430 11.66 8.14 2.50
N GLY A 431 10.71 7.34 2.97
CA GLY A 431 9.71 7.77 3.94
C GLY A 431 9.02 6.59 4.63
N LEU A 432 9.75 5.51 4.92
CA LEU A 432 9.14 4.30 5.45
C LEU A 432 8.75 4.45 6.93
N SER A 433 9.72 4.76 7.77
CA SER A 433 9.51 4.89 9.20
C SER A 433 10.42 5.93 9.86
N ALA A 434 10.13 6.28 11.11
CA ALA A 434 10.98 7.06 12.00
C ALA A 434 10.80 6.63 13.47
N ASN A 435 11.81 6.87 14.32
CA ASN A 435 11.74 6.70 15.77
C ASN A 435 12.07 8.02 16.47
N VAL A 436 11.31 8.38 17.51
CA VAL A 436 11.50 9.59 18.31
C VAL A 436 11.56 9.21 19.78
N LEU A 437 12.69 9.49 20.45
CA LEU A 437 12.93 9.14 21.84
C LEU A 437 13.04 10.42 22.67
N THR A 438 12.04 10.67 23.52
CA THR A 438 11.90 11.87 24.36
C THR A 438 10.84 11.63 25.45
N THR A 439 11.05 12.17 26.64
CA THR A 439 10.02 12.15 27.70
C THR A 439 9.03 13.32 27.59
N ASN A 440 9.29 14.30 26.73
CA ASN A 440 8.41 15.45 26.53
C ASN A 440 7.26 15.13 25.58
N VAL A 441 6.03 15.12 26.11
CA VAL A 441 4.80 14.82 25.37
C VAL A 441 4.51 15.84 24.25
N ALA A 442 4.78 17.12 24.48
CA ALA A 442 4.54 18.13 23.45
C ALA A 442 5.51 17.95 22.28
N ARG A 443 6.77 17.63 22.56
CA ARG A 443 7.78 17.31 21.54
C ARG A 443 7.44 16.04 20.78
N SER A 444 7.03 14.97 21.47
CA SER A 444 6.71 13.72 20.79
C SER A 444 5.61 13.89 19.75
N ILE A 445 4.56 14.65 20.07
CA ILE A 445 3.47 14.96 19.14
C ILE A 445 3.95 15.82 17.98
N ARG A 446 4.70 16.90 18.25
CA ARG A 446 5.24 17.77 17.19
C ARG A 446 6.14 17.01 16.23
N MET A 447 7.09 16.24 16.76
CA MET A 447 8.00 15.43 15.95
C MET A 447 7.25 14.38 15.14
N ALA A 448 6.33 13.64 15.75
CA ALA A 448 5.56 12.63 15.04
C ALA A 448 4.73 13.21 13.88
N ASN A 449 4.17 14.42 14.05
CA ASN A 449 3.40 15.08 13.01
C ASN A 449 4.27 15.69 11.89
N ASN A 450 5.50 16.10 12.20
CA ASN A 450 6.37 16.80 11.25
C ASN A 450 7.29 15.86 10.45
N LEU A 451 7.42 14.59 10.86
CA LEU A 451 8.23 13.60 10.15
C LEU A 451 7.46 13.00 8.98
N GLU A 452 8.07 13.01 7.79
CA GLU A 452 7.50 12.49 6.55
C GLU A 452 7.72 10.97 6.42
N ALA A 453 7.14 10.22 7.35
CA ALA A 453 7.26 8.77 7.45
C ALA A 453 5.90 8.09 7.58
N GLY A 454 5.78 6.89 7.01
CA GLY A 454 4.54 6.12 7.08
C GLY A 454 4.21 5.53 8.45
N SER A 455 5.24 5.32 9.28
CA SER A 455 5.10 4.89 10.68
C SER A 455 6.09 5.66 11.54
N VAL A 456 5.62 6.25 12.65
CA VAL A 456 6.48 6.90 13.63
C VAL A 456 6.30 6.24 14.98
N TRP A 457 7.38 5.72 15.54
CA TRP A 457 7.40 5.17 16.89
C TRP A 457 7.93 6.21 17.88
N VAL A 458 7.21 6.42 18.98
CA VAL A 458 7.64 7.30 20.07
C VAL A 458 8.00 6.43 21.26
N ASN A 459 9.24 6.57 21.77
CA ASN A 459 9.76 5.80 22.90
C ASN A 459 9.69 4.27 22.72
N SER A 460 9.76 3.80 21.46
CA SER A 460 9.88 2.40 21.10
C SER A 460 10.69 2.24 19.80
N GLY A 461 11.08 1.00 19.50
CA GLY A 461 11.61 0.61 18.19
C GLY A 461 10.49 0.15 17.23
N PRO A 462 10.85 -0.46 16.09
CA PRO A 462 9.91 -0.92 15.06
C PRO A 462 9.14 -2.18 15.49
N VAL A 463 8.32 -2.05 16.53
CA VAL A 463 7.40 -3.08 16.99
C VAL A 463 6.15 -3.02 16.12
N VAL A 464 5.73 -4.18 15.62
CA VAL A 464 4.56 -4.31 14.75
C VAL A 464 3.33 -4.72 15.55
N ASP A 465 2.18 -4.16 15.17
CA ASP A 465 0.86 -4.57 15.64
C ASP A 465 0.00 -4.82 14.40
N MET A 466 -0.67 -5.97 14.31
CA MET A 466 -1.48 -6.33 13.14
C MET A 466 -2.59 -5.33 12.82
N ALA A 467 -3.10 -4.60 13.82
CA ALA A 467 -4.18 -3.64 13.63
C ALA A 467 -3.70 -2.27 13.13
N VAL A 468 -2.41 -1.96 13.29
CA VAL A 468 -1.84 -0.66 12.93
C VAL A 468 -1.27 -0.72 11.52
N PRO A 469 -1.68 0.16 10.59
CA PRO A 469 -1.19 0.14 9.22
C PRO A 469 0.30 0.48 9.15
N PHE A 470 0.96 -0.14 8.19
CA PHE A 470 2.37 0.07 7.91
C PHE A 470 2.56 0.29 6.42
N GLY A 471 3.49 1.17 6.04
CA GLY A 471 3.96 1.27 4.67
C GLY A 471 4.44 2.66 4.31
N GLY A 472 5.16 2.80 3.19
CA GLY A 472 5.97 4.00 2.93
C GLY A 472 5.22 5.27 2.53
N PHE A 473 5.84 6.41 2.82
CA PHE A 473 5.69 7.68 2.13
C PHE A 473 6.75 7.80 1.02
N LYS A 474 6.63 8.82 0.15
CA LYS A 474 7.60 9.15 -0.91
C LYS A 474 7.95 7.92 -1.77
N GLN A 475 9.23 7.57 -1.91
CA GLN A 475 9.67 6.42 -2.69
C GLN A 475 9.71 5.12 -1.88
N SER A 476 9.33 5.12 -0.61
CA SER A 476 9.29 3.90 0.21
C SER A 476 8.03 3.05 -0.01
N GLY A 477 7.03 3.54 -0.74
CA GLY A 477 5.82 2.78 -1.03
C GLY A 477 4.69 3.64 -1.54
N ASN A 478 3.60 2.98 -1.94
CA ASN A 478 2.37 3.64 -2.41
C ASN A 478 1.08 2.98 -1.90
N SER A 479 1.21 2.10 -0.90
CA SER A 479 0.12 1.36 -0.27
C SER A 479 0.37 1.27 1.23
N LYS A 480 -0.51 0.54 1.92
CA LYS A 480 -0.28 0.03 3.27
C LYS A 480 -0.42 -1.48 3.29
N GLU A 481 0.39 -2.11 4.12
CA GLU A 481 0.15 -3.42 4.71
C GLU A 481 -0.39 -3.24 6.13
N PHE A 482 -0.77 -4.34 6.78
CA PHE A 482 -1.35 -4.37 8.13
C PHE A 482 -2.65 -3.55 8.24
N GLY A 483 -3.34 -3.72 9.37
CA GLY A 483 -4.56 -3.02 9.69
C GLY A 483 -5.69 -3.22 8.67
N GLN A 484 -6.72 -2.40 8.78
CA GLN A 484 -7.81 -2.39 7.80
C GLN A 484 -7.36 -1.88 6.42
N TYR A 485 -6.39 -0.96 6.39
CA TYR A 485 -5.93 -0.29 5.17
C TYR A 485 -5.32 -1.24 4.13
N ALA A 486 -4.75 -2.37 4.56
CA ALA A 486 -4.25 -3.39 3.63
C ALA A 486 -5.34 -3.97 2.71
N LEU A 487 -6.60 -3.98 3.15
CA LEU A 487 -7.72 -4.50 2.36
C LEU A 487 -7.99 -3.65 1.09
N ASP A 488 -7.66 -2.36 1.13
CA ASP A 488 -7.85 -1.43 0.01
C ASP A 488 -6.90 -1.74 -1.16
N ALA A 489 -5.77 -2.39 -0.89
CA ALA A 489 -4.86 -2.87 -1.94
C ALA A 489 -5.50 -3.99 -2.79
N TYR A 490 -6.52 -4.67 -2.25
CA TYR A 490 -7.10 -5.89 -2.81
C TYR A 490 -8.60 -5.79 -3.11
N THR A 491 -9.17 -4.59 -3.00
CA THR A 491 -10.57 -4.33 -3.38
C THR A 491 -10.69 -3.19 -4.37
N GLN A 492 -11.74 -3.25 -5.19
CA GLN A 492 -12.16 -2.17 -6.08
C GLN A 492 -13.56 -1.71 -5.69
N VAL A 493 -13.75 -0.40 -5.62
CA VAL A 493 -15.03 0.19 -5.21
C VAL A 493 -15.95 0.31 -6.42
N LYS A 494 -17.14 -0.30 -6.33
CA LYS A 494 -18.23 -0.14 -7.29
C LYS A 494 -19.32 0.72 -6.67
N ALA A 495 -19.61 1.88 -7.26
CA ALA A 495 -20.79 2.68 -6.92
C ALA A 495 -22.01 2.16 -7.69
N ILE A 496 -23.12 1.96 -6.97
CA ILE A 496 -24.39 1.49 -7.52
C ILE A 496 -25.44 2.57 -7.26
N HIS A 497 -26.20 2.88 -8.30
CA HIS A 497 -27.26 3.86 -8.28
C HIS A 497 -28.56 3.18 -8.72
N ILE A 498 -29.59 3.24 -7.87
CA ILE A 498 -30.92 2.69 -8.13
C ILE A 498 -31.91 3.84 -8.00
N ASN A 499 -32.62 4.15 -9.09
CA ASN A 499 -33.75 5.07 -9.03
C ASN A 499 -34.92 4.33 -8.36
N ILE A 500 -35.47 4.91 -7.31
CA ILE A 500 -36.58 4.32 -6.52
C ILE A 500 -37.93 4.86 -7.01
N ASP A 501 -37.94 6.05 -7.60
CA ASP A 501 -39.13 6.65 -8.21
C ASP A 501 -39.15 6.37 -9.73
N PRO A 502 -40.27 5.92 -10.32
CA PRO A 502 -40.46 5.86 -11.78
C PRO A 502 -40.57 7.27 -12.37
N VAL A 503 -39.49 8.04 -12.36
CA VAL A 503 -39.41 9.24 -13.20
C VAL A 503 -39.23 8.75 -14.64
N ASP A 504 -40.22 9.03 -15.50
CA ASP A 504 -40.15 8.79 -16.94
C ASP A 504 -38.79 9.29 -17.47
N GLY A 505 -38.00 8.40 -18.07
CA GLY A 505 -36.63 8.69 -18.54
C GLY A 505 -36.51 9.82 -19.57
N GLY A 506 -37.64 10.44 -19.99
CA GLY A 506 -37.69 11.61 -20.87
C GLY A 506 -37.12 12.89 -20.24
N ASP A 507 -37.39 13.17 -18.96
CA ASP A 507 -37.00 14.44 -18.32
C ASP A 507 -35.48 14.51 -18.06
N CYS A 508 -34.84 13.37 -17.75
CA CYS A 508 -33.38 13.29 -17.59
C CYS A 508 -32.62 13.49 -18.90
N ILE A 509 -33.10 12.93 -20.02
CA ILE A 509 -32.47 13.11 -21.33
C ILE A 509 -32.64 14.55 -21.81
N GLU A 510 -33.82 15.16 -21.64
CA GLU A 510 -34.02 16.57 -21.98
C GLU A 510 -33.12 17.51 -21.17
N ARG A 511 -32.97 17.30 -19.86
CA ARG A 511 -32.07 18.12 -19.02
C ARG A 511 -30.60 17.94 -19.39
N PHE A 512 -30.17 16.71 -19.68
CA PHE A 512 -28.81 16.46 -20.15
C PHE A 512 -28.55 17.12 -21.52
N LEU A 513 -29.48 16.98 -22.46
CA LEU A 513 -29.40 17.62 -23.78
C LEU A 513 -29.40 19.15 -23.68
N GLN A 514 -30.21 19.74 -22.81
CA GLN A 514 -30.21 21.19 -22.55
C GLN A 514 -28.86 21.67 -21.98
N SER A 515 -28.26 20.92 -21.05
CA SER A 515 -26.94 21.27 -20.49
C SER A 515 -25.79 21.15 -21.50
N THR A 516 -25.82 20.15 -22.38
CA THR A 516 -24.84 20.00 -23.47
C THR A 516 -24.99 21.06 -24.56
N TRP A 517 -26.22 21.51 -24.83
CA TRP A 517 -26.49 22.68 -25.67
C TRP A 517 -25.88 23.96 -25.08
N PHE A 518 -25.96 24.13 -23.76
CA PHE A 518 -25.36 25.27 -23.08
C PHE A 518 -23.83 25.28 -23.20
N LEU A 519 -23.19 24.12 -23.03
CA LEU A 519 -21.73 23.96 -23.18
C LEU A 519 -21.26 24.12 -24.63
N SER A 520 -21.99 23.61 -25.62
CA SER A 520 -21.66 23.82 -27.03
C SER A 520 -21.82 25.29 -27.45
N THR A 521 -22.73 26.03 -26.83
CA THR A 521 -22.89 27.48 -27.06
C THR A 521 -21.74 28.30 -26.45
N ILE A 522 -21.16 27.87 -25.32
CA ILE A 522 -19.97 28.49 -24.72
C ILE A 522 -18.73 28.20 -25.57
N ALA A 523 -18.52 26.95 -25.99
CA ALA A 523 -17.41 26.58 -26.86
C ALA A 523 -17.50 27.28 -28.24
N ALA A 524 -18.70 27.45 -28.78
CA ALA A 524 -18.91 28.21 -30.02
C ALA A 524 -18.59 29.71 -29.84
N LYS A 525 -18.90 30.29 -28.67
CA LYS A 525 -18.53 31.69 -28.35
C LYS A 525 -17.02 31.86 -28.22
N GLU A 526 -16.32 30.94 -27.56
CA GLU A 526 -14.86 30.97 -27.47
C GLU A 526 -14.20 30.82 -28.84
N VAL A 527 -14.66 29.90 -29.69
CA VAL A 527 -14.15 29.73 -31.06
C VAL A 527 -14.40 30.97 -31.93
N VAL A 528 -15.57 31.62 -31.80
CA VAL A 528 -15.86 32.88 -32.51
C VAL A 528 -15.02 34.03 -31.97
N GLN A 529 -14.76 34.09 -30.67
CA GLN A 529 -13.91 35.11 -30.05
C GLN A 529 -12.43 34.93 -30.45
N GLN A 530 -11.93 33.68 -30.50
CA GLN A 530 -10.60 33.35 -31.02
C GLN A 530 -10.47 33.69 -32.52
N LYS A 531 -11.53 33.45 -33.31
CA LYS A 531 -11.54 33.73 -34.75
C LYS A 531 -11.61 35.24 -35.04
N LEU A 532 -12.38 36.01 -34.27
CA LEU A 532 -12.40 37.47 -34.34
C LEU A 532 -11.06 38.10 -33.91
N LEU A 533 -10.36 37.49 -32.94
CA LEU A 533 -9.01 37.91 -32.53
C LEU A 533 -7.93 37.59 -33.57
N ASN A 534 -8.11 36.51 -34.35
CA ASN A 534 -7.20 36.12 -35.43
C ASN A 534 -7.48 36.88 -36.73
N ASP A 535 -8.76 37.11 -37.09
CA ASP A 535 -9.15 37.87 -38.29
C ASP A 535 -8.82 39.37 -38.16
N ALA A 536 -8.62 39.89 -36.94
CA ALA A 536 -8.10 41.24 -36.69
C ALA A 536 -6.58 41.38 -36.89
N ARG A 537 -5.85 40.28 -37.18
CA ARG A 537 -4.39 40.28 -37.37
C ARG A 537 -3.93 40.10 -38.83
N ASP A 538 -4.80 39.69 -39.74
CA ASP A 538 -4.42 39.39 -41.12
C ASP A 538 -5.07 40.36 -42.12
N ASP A 539 -4.46 41.53 -42.25
CA ASP A 539 -4.72 42.47 -43.34
C ASP A 539 -3.68 42.25 -44.45
N VAL A 540 -3.86 41.22 -45.31
CA VAL A 540 -3.15 41.09 -46.60
C VAL A 540 -4.02 40.38 -47.65
N THR A 541 -4.35 41.12 -48.70
CA THR A 541 -4.94 40.70 -49.99
C THR A 541 -4.13 39.61 -50.72
N VAL A 542 -4.79 38.54 -51.22
CA VAL A 542 -4.51 37.92 -52.55
C VAL A 542 -5.77 37.24 -53.13
N ARG A 543 -6.07 37.52 -54.40
CA ARG A 543 -7.12 36.91 -55.26
C ARG A 543 -6.69 35.55 -55.83
N GLY A 544 -7.62 34.60 -55.97
CA GLY A 544 -7.46 33.41 -56.83
C GLY A 544 -8.74 32.58 -56.99
N ARG A 545 -9.08 32.19 -58.23
CA ARG A 545 -10.34 31.55 -58.68
C ARG A 545 -10.24 30.01 -58.84
N TYR A 546 -11.42 29.40 -59.08
CA TYR A 546 -11.74 28.10 -59.73
C TYR A 546 -11.77 26.85 -58.83
N CYS A 547 -12.62 25.83 -58.99
CA CYS A 547 -13.68 25.47 -59.96
C CYS A 547 -14.65 24.43 -59.34
N HIS A 548 -15.87 24.31 -59.88
CA HIS A 548 -16.89 23.30 -59.56
C HIS A 548 -16.54 21.88 -60.02
N THR A 549 -17.13 20.86 -59.36
CA THR A 549 -17.85 19.75 -60.05
C THR A 549 -18.70 18.89 -59.09
N THR A 550 -19.92 18.60 -59.53
CA THR A 550 -20.98 17.77 -58.94
C THR A 550 -20.95 16.31 -59.44
N ARG A 551 -21.42 15.32 -58.66
CA ARG A 551 -22.16 14.15 -59.18
C ARG A 551 -22.82 13.25 -58.10
N ASN A 552 -24.16 13.14 -58.21
CA ASN A 552 -25.08 11.97 -58.14
C ASN A 552 -25.04 10.91 -57.01
N LEU A 553 -26.22 10.66 -56.40
CA LEU A 553 -27.01 9.38 -56.38
C LEU A 553 -28.15 9.48 -55.31
N LYS A 554 -29.43 9.64 -55.69
CA LYS A 554 -30.53 8.66 -55.93
C LYS A 554 -31.05 7.84 -54.72
N ARG A 555 -32.32 8.12 -54.36
CA ARG A 555 -33.45 7.29 -53.80
C ARG A 555 -33.17 6.50 -52.49
N VAL A 556 -34.05 6.55 -51.46
CA VAL A 556 -35.34 5.81 -51.36
C VAL A 556 -36.29 6.47 -50.33
N LYS A 557 -37.60 6.39 -50.61
CA LYS A 557 -38.77 6.79 -49.78
C LYS A 557 -39.15 5.70 -48.76
N ASN A 558 -39.59 6.06 -47.55
CA ASN A 558 -41.00 6.01 -47.13
C ASN A 558 -41.19 6.38 -45.66
N ILE A 559 -42.34 7.00 -45.41
CA ILE A 559 -42.82 7.68 -44.20
C ILE A 559 -43.71 6.72 -43.38
N PHE A 560 -43.70 6.86 -42.05
CA PHE A 560 -44.72 6.33 -41.13
C PHE A 560 -45.27 7.47 -40.25
N CYS A 561 -46.60 7.60 -40.20
CA CYS A 561 -47.43 8.21 -39.14
C CYS A 561 -48.92 7.95 -39.51
N PRO A 562 -49.95 8.12 -38.64
CA PRO A 562 -49.98 8.47 -37.21
C PRO A 562 -50.98 7.64 -36.36
N GLY A 563 -51.03 7.90 -35.04
CA GLY A 563 -52.15 7.45 -34.18
C GLY A 563 -52.08 7.97 -32.75
N CYS A 564 -52.72 9.11 -32.49
CA CYS A 564 -52.95 9.69 -31.16
C CYS A 564 -54.46 9.65 -30.87
N SER A 565 -54.88 9.26 -29.66
CA SER A 565 -56.25 9.47 -29.20
C SER A 565 -56.29 9.90 -27.74
N LYS A 566 -57.24 10.80 -27.47
CA LYS A 566 -57.37 11.73 -26.33
C LYS A 566 -58.06 11.10 -25.13
N SER A 567 -57.81 11.65 -23.93
CA SER A 567 -58.90 12.06 -23.02
C SER A 567 -58.46 13.20 -22.09
N HIS A 568 -59.35 14.19 -21.95
CA HIS A 568 -59.32 15.32 -21.01
C HIS A 568 -60.01 14.92 -19.71
N TRP A 569 -59.61 15.46 -18.55
CA TRP A 569 -60.52 15.95 -17.49
C TRP A 569 -59.86 17.08 -16.67
N SER A 570 -60.70 17.91 -16.07
CA SER A 570 -60.57 19.33 -15.75
C SER A 570 -59.96 19.70 -14.39
N THR A 571 -59.53 20.96 -14.30
CA THR A 571 -59.09 21.70 -13.10
C THR A 571 -60.23 22.04 -12.12
N SER A 572 -59.95 22.02 -10.81
CA SER A 572 -60.59 22.90 -9.82
C SER A 572 -59.69 23.09 -8.57
N ARG A 573 -59.80 24.27 -7.96
CA ARG A 573 -58.91 24.86 -6.94
C ARG A 573 -59.08 24.27 -5.53
N SER A 574 -58.02 24.29 -4.71
CA SER A 574 -57.97 25.07 -3.46
C SER A 574 -56.64 24.85 -2.71
N ALA A 575 -55.97 25.96 -2.40
CA ALA A 575 -54.85 26.00 -1.46
C ALA A 575 -55.41 26.10 -0.03
N ARG A 576 -54.86 25.32 0.90
CA ARG A 576 -54.94 25.60 2.34
C ARG A 576 -53.52 25.75 2.87
N VAL A 577 -53.25 26.94 3.38
CA VAL A 577 -52.08 27.28 4.20
C VAL A 577 -52.40 26.87 5.63
N TYR A 578 -51.52 26.10 6.27
CA TYR A 578 -51.47 25.99 7.73
C TYR A 578 -50.15 26.56 8.20
N LEU A 579 -50.23 27.70 8.89
CA LEU A 579 -49.22 28.18 9.82
C LEU A 579 -49.49 27.49 11.15
N HIS A 580 -48.48 26.85 11.75
CA HIS A 580 -48.50 26.58 13.18
C HIS A 580 -47.21 27.09 13.81
N ASP A 581 -47.44 28.09 14.65
CA ASP A 581 -46.48 28.76 15.52
C ASP A 581 -46.25 27.94 16.80
N VAL A 582 -45.11 28.21 17.40
CA VAL A 582 -44.45 27.43 18.46
C VAL A 582 -45.06 27.75 19.83
N GLY A 583 -45.29 26.73 20.65
CA GLY A 583 -45.85 26.88 22.01
C GLY A 583 -45.51 25.73 22.95
N THR A 584 -44.52 25.98 23.81
CA THR A 584 -44.14 25.40 25.13
C THR A 584 -45.06 24.37 25.82
N MET A 585 -44.46 23.36 26.49
CA MET A 585 -44.56 23.13 27.95
C MET A 585 -43.63 21.99 28.45
N SER A 586 -43.14 22.19 29.67
CA SER A 586 -42.16 21.41 30.45
C SER A 586 -42.78 20.38 31.41
N MET A 587 -42.04 19.31 31.78
CA MET A 587 -41.61 18.92 33.16
C MET A 587 -41.20 17.41 33.29
N SER A 588 -39.88 17.17 33.36
CA SER A 588 -39.04 16.50 34.42
C SER A 588 -39.46 15.16 35.14
N PRO A 589 -38.56 14.49 35.92
CA PRO A 589 -37.16 14.06 35.66
C PRO A 589 -36.78 12.67 36.30
N ARG A 590 -35.54 12.17 36.11
CA ARG A 590 -34.69 11.49 37.14
C ARG A 590 -33.31 11.04 36.61
N VAL A 591 -32.24 11.71 37.03
CA VAL A 591 -30.89 11.12 37.31
C VAL A 591 -30.26 11.98 38.41
N GLU A 592 -29.76 11.34 39.47
CA GLU A 592 -29.12 11.96 40.64
C GLU A 592 -27.63 12.32 40.37
N LEU A 593 -27.17 13.42 40.97
CA LEU A 593 -25.77 13.77 41.18
C LEU A 593 -25.58 14.14 42.66
N PRO A 594 -24.41 13.92 43.28
CA PRO A 594 -24.07 14.54 44.55
C PRO A 594 -23.46 15.93 44.36
N SER A 595 -23.91 16.82 45.23
CA SER A 595 -23.71 18.27 45.33
C SER A 595 -22.41 18.72 45.98
N ALA A 596 -21.96 19.95 45.63
CA ALA A 596 -21.30 20.88 46.54
C ALA A 596 -21.73 22.34 46.24
N PRO A 597 -21.78 23.27 47.22
CA PRO A 597 -22.75 24.37 47.22
C PRO A 597 -22.18 25.80 47.14
N SER A 598 -23.13 26.76 47.13
CA SER A 598 -23.04 28.24 47.29
C SER A 598 -22.80 29.04 46.00
N GLY A 599 -23.47 30.16 45.72
CA GLY A 599 -24.50 30.94 46.39
C GLY A 599 -24.73 32.26 45.62
N HIS A 600 -25.92 32.85 45.80
CA HIS A 600 -26.27 34.28 45.65
C HIS A 600 -26.50 34.95 44.27
N THR A 601 -27.80 35.20 44.01
CA THR A 601 -28.50 36.47 43.67
C THR A 601 -28.29 37.22 42.33
N GLU A 602 -29.41 37.80 41.89
CA GLU A 602 -29.83 38.22 40.54
C GLU A 602 -29.45 39.67 40.10
N ALA A 603 -29.09 39.80 38.81
CA ALA A 603 -29.48 40.79 37.76
C ALA A 603 -29.37 42.34 37.97
N PRO A 604 -29.52 43.18 36.92
CA PRO A 604 -28.81 43.23 35.62
C PRO A 604 -28.30 44.67 35.29
N VAL A 605 -27.30 44.82 34.41
CA VAL A 605 -26.92 46.15 33.84
C VAL A 605 -26.60 46.03 32.34
N HIS A 606 -27.26 46.88 31.55
CA HIS A 606 -26.98 47.13 30.14
C HIS A 606 -25.62 47.83 29.93
N GLY A 607 -24.87 47.42 28.91
CA GLY A 607 -23.67 48.12 28.45
C GLY A 607 -23.25 47.63 27.07
N SER A 608 -23.00 48.58 26.16
CA SER A 608 -22.67 48.40 24.75
C SER A 608 -21.30 48.98 24.42
N VAL A 609 -20.67 48.49 23.33
CA VAL A 609 -19.57 49.10 22.52
C VAL A 609 -18.16 48.94 23.13
N GLU A 610 -17.03 48.61 22.47
CA GLU A 610 -16.54 48.29 21.10
C GLU A 610 -15.14 47.63 21.27
N LEU A 611 -14.58 46.99 20.23
CA LEU A 611 -13.18 47.24 19.81
C LEU A 611 -12.91 46.65 18.41
N SER A 612 -12.47 47.53 17.53
CA SER A 612 -12.15 47.36 16.10
C SER A 612 -10.84 46.62 15.82
N PHE A 613 -10.67 46.05 14.62
CA PHE A 613 -9.47 46.29 13.78
C PHE A 613 -9.78 46.22 12.27
N LYS A 614 -9.02 47.02 11.52
CA LYS A 614 -9.21 47.54 10.16
C LYS A 614 -9.10 46.51 9.03
N SER A 615 -9.91 46.68 7.99
CA SER A 615 -9.76 46.05 6.66
C SER A 615 -9.15 47.00 5.63
N GLN A 616 -8.16 46.54 4.86
CA GLN A 616 -7.81 47.08 3.54
C GLN A 616 -8.46 46.21 2.44
N GLN A 617 -9.07 46.86 1.45
CA GLN A 617 -9.89 46.39 0.29
C GLN A 617 -9.19 45.42 -0.70
N PRO A 618 -9.87 44.92 -1.78
CA PRO A 618 -11.32 44.74 -2.04
C PRO A 618 -11.70 43.34 -2.60
N CYS A 619 -12.96 42.92 -2.37
CA CYS A 619 -13.65 41.88 -3.15
C CYS A 619 -14.43 42.53 -4.32
N PRO A 620 -14.45 41.95 -5.53
CA PRO A 620 -15.40 42.36 -6.55
C PRO A 620 -16.75 41.65 -6.33
N GLU A 621 -17.76 42.44 -5.99
CA GLU A 621 -19.17 42.07 -6.07
C GLU A 621 -19.57 41.88 -7.54
N LEU A 622 -20.12 40.72 -7.87
CA LEU A 622 -20.78 40.47 -9.15
C LEU A 622 -22.20 41.02 -9.07
N VAL A 623 -22.40 42.20 -9.66
CA VAL A 623 -23.71 42.78 -9.94
C VAL A 623 -24.35 41.98 -11.08
N CYS A 624 -25.43 41.25 -10.80
CA CYS A 624 -26.29 40.69 -11.83
C CYS A 624 -27.11 41.81 -12.49
N ILE A 625 -26.86 42.08 -13.77
CA ILE A 625 -27.72 42.92 -14.61
C ILE A 625 -28.71 41.98 -15.32
N GLU A 626 -29.98 42.04 -14.93
CA GLU A 626 -31.09 41.46 -15.70
C GLU A 626 -31.30 42.27 -16.99
N PHE A 627 -31.14 41.62 -18.15
CA PHE A 627 -31.71 42.12 -19.40
C PHE A 627 -33.07 41.47 -19.61
N GLY A 628 -34.12 42.22 -19.32
CA GLY A 628 -35.48 41.88 -19.69
C GLY A 628 -35.71 41.96 -21.19
N THR A 629 -36.69 41.16 -21.63
CA THR A 629 -37.35 41.05 -22.95
C THR A 629 -36.80 40.00 -23.92
N PRO A 630 -37.62 39.00 -24.34
CA PRO A 630 -37.22 38.02 -25.34
C PRO A 630 -37.23 38.64 -26.74
N ILE A 631 -36.14 38.47 -27.48
CA ILE A 631 -36.10 38.77 -28.92
C ILE A 631 -36.62 37.52 -29.66
N HIS A 632 -37.85 37.60 -30.17
CA HIS A 632 -38.36 36.62 -31.13
C HIS A 632 -37.69 36.85 -32.49
N VAL A 633 -36.63 36.08 -32.78
CA VAL A 633 -36.10 35.97 -34.14
C VAL A 633 -36.87 34.86 -34.87
N LYS A 634 -37.77 35.26 -35.76
CA LYS A 634 -38.45 34.35 -36.69
C LYS A 634 -37.54 34.22 -37.92
N LEU A 635 -36.81 33.11 -38.05
CA LEU A 635 -36.10 32.77 -39.28
C LEU A 635 -36.86 31.66 -40.03
N PRO A 636 -37.09 31.82 -41.35
CA PRO A 636 -37.91 30.92 -42.15
C PRO A 636 -37.15 29.65 -42.54
N HIS A 637 -37.86 28.53 -42.52
CA HIS A 637 -37.59 27.28 -43.23
C HIS A 637 -36.12 26.94 -43.56
N LEU A 638 -35.47 26.16 -42.68
CA LEU A 638 -34.40 25.25 -43.08
C LEU A 638 -34.63 23.88 -42.44
N SER A 639 -35.30 23.01 -43.18
CA SER A 639 -35.38 21.58 -42.93
C SER A 639 -34.08 20.92 -43.42
N GLY A 640 -33.32 20.31 -42.51
CA GLY A 640 -32.14 19.51 -42.85
C GLY A 640 -31.53 18.84 -41.62
N ASP A 641 -31.64 17.52 -41.54
CA ASP A 641 -30.97 16.71 -40.52
C ASP A 641 -29.44 16.72 -40.76
N HIS A 642 -28.70 17.37 -39.86
CA HIS A 642 -27.24 17.24 -39.82
C HIS A 642 -26.85 16.01 -38.98
N LYS A 643 -26.42 14.94 -39.65
CA LYS A 643 -25.61 13.88 -39.03
C LYS A 643 -24.19 14.40 -38.84
N VAL A 644 -23.74 14.52 -37.60
CA VAL A 644 -22.33 14.76 -37.26
C VAL A 644 -21.58 13.44 -37.33
N SER A 645 -20.64 13.33 -38.28
CA SER A 645 -19.60 12.31 -38.27
C SER A 645 -18.49 12.75 -37.31
N LEU A 646 -18.23 11.96 -36.27
CA LEU A 646 -17.02 12.04 -35.46
C LEU A 646 -15.80 11.74 -36.34
N LEU A 647 -15.04 12.78 -36.70
CA LEU A 647 -13.64 12.63 -37.08
C LEU A 647 -12.83 12.58 -35.78
N GLN A 648 -12.22 11.44 -35.51
CA GLN A 648 -11.20 11.28 -34.49
C GLN A 648 -10.06 12.28 -34.72
N LYS A 649 -9.77 13.09 -33.69
CA LYS A 649 -8.40 13.35 -33.24
C LYS A 649 -8.41 13.44 -31.73
#